data_AF-A0A1I3NP71-F1
#
_entry.id   AF-A0A1I3NP71-F1
#
_cell.length_a   1.000
_cell.length_b   1.000
_cell.length_c   1.000
_cell.angle_alpha   90.00
_cell.angle_beta   90.00
_cell.angle_gamma   90.00
#
_symmetry.space_group_name_H-M   'P 1'
#
loop_
_entity.id
_entity.type
_entity.pdbx_description
1 polymer ?
#
loop_
_entity_poly.entity_id
_entity_poly.type
_entity_poly.pdbx_seq_one_letter_code
_entity_poly.pdbx_strand_id
1 'polypeptide(L)'
;MKTQIIEELGQGDILLPALVAEGLAANDRIKVRMSALQAAARHAQDPDRPASELAVESHAAGIAPAAIATLIGGAHLVGPSRLAAPNLAKLMKEIQDDAAAMIRAVSAGAASDGDKANARLTAVRSAGLLDATNEIDLARIARLTGVAEAAGDSLHRLVMDLHKALNKLAANCSEETLDGAHVFGLHGEDRGAVEAFMKGLNQTRRLKFNHPGLDTMATRSGGRLLIQNDIGTTDAHVVVIAVKKNAVTVTYTDVHLARAKFFISLFDKFEASWSGLDRHTAAGLGEDNSFYLVTGQYQPGHAVDRNEFLAAVGAALVFLIDWNKARKLLRTWVAKDDATRILEWAARARIGHRGFLELGGNELLGSAVRNAAPARIGFGERLDQALGRAAAIDFLKAALRASTEALLAGRSVRTVRDQIEADLVRHLERVDGTLLAAVLRQIGLAHDLVAAISRHLAALRAGQPADRKLLAERCGAIEQKADRIALETRKEVDRLNARPTIAQLIDRAEEAVDELEQAAFIASLMPERTDPSLLAALAELCAVAMTATEVAASGVAAATDVPEGRRADSEDALSAVTRLIDAEHAADGHERATTALVFGGGFDVATSLSVLELARAIERATDRFAGFGHLLRRHIMIDLAA
;
A
#
# COMPACT_ATOMS: atom_id res chain seq x y z
N MET A 1 2.02 -24.69 -51.31
CA MET A 1 2.06 -24.40 -52.76
C MET A 1 2.50 -22.96 -53.06
N LYS A 2 1.76 -21.89 -52.69
CA LYS A 2 2.23 -20.49 -52.90
C LYS A 2 3.54 -20.14 -52.16
N THR A 3 3.68 -20.56 -50.90
CA THR A 3 4.88 -20.31 -50.08
C THR A 3 6.12 -20.99 -50.65
N GLN A 4 6.01 -22.26 -51.06
CA GLN A 4 7.08 -23.02 -51.74
C GLN A 4 7.47 -22.43 -53.09
N ILE A 5 6.51 -21.86 -53.84
CA ILE A 5 6.80 -21.19 -55.12
C ILE A 5 7.56 -19.87 -54.90
N ILE A 6 7.32 -19.16 -53.79
CA ILE A 6 7.99 -17.90 -53.45
C ILE A 6 9.40 -18.14 -52.86
N GLU A 7 9.60 -19.23 -52.11
CA GLU A 7 10.92 -19.69 -51.65
C GLU A 7 11.87 -20.06 -52.81
N GLU A 8 11.38 -20.75 -53.84
CA GLU A 8 12.13 -21.10 -55.05
C GLU A 8 12.47 -19.88 -55.94
N LEU A 9 11.79 -18.74 -55.75
CA LEU A 9 12.03 -17.49 -56.49
C LEU A 9 13.05 -16.56 -55.82
N GLY A 10 13.66 -16.97 -54.69
CA GLY A 10 14.68 -16.18 -53.99
C GLY A 10 14.16 -14.92 -53.29
N GLN A 11 12.84 -14.82 -53.05
CA GLN A 11 12.18 -13.69 -52.37
C GLN A 11 11.78 -14.03 -50.93
N GLY A 12 12.69 -14.66 -50.16
CA GLY A 12 12.45 -15.04 -48.76
C GLY A 12 12.07 -13.86 -47.85
N ASP A 13 12.57 -12.65 -48.15
CA ASP A 13 12.28 -11.42 -47.40
C ASP A 13 10.79 -11.04 -47.42
N ILE A 14 10.04 -11.42 -48.47
CA ILE A 14 8.60 -11.14 -48.59
C ILE A 14 7.77 -12.07 -47.67
N LEU A 15 8.30 -13.26 -47.37
CA LEU A 15 7.64 -14.24 -46.49
C LEU A 15 8.02 -14.09 -45.03
N LEU A 16 9.16 -13.45 -44.74
CA LEU A 16 9.70 -13.34 -43.38
C LEU A 16 8.68 -12.81 -42.37
N PRO A 17 7.91 -11.75 -42.64
CA PRO A 17 6.92 -11.26 -41.68
C PRO A 17 5.79 -12.26 -41.39
N ALA A 18 5.30 -12.97 -42.41
CA ALA A 18 4.29 -14.02 -42.26
C ALA A 18 4.84 -15.23 -41.48
N LEU A 19 6.10 -15.61 -41.73
CA LEU A 19 6.80 -16.66 -40.99
C LEU A 19 7.00 -16.26 -39.52
N VAL A 20 7.39 -15.03 -39.24
CA VAL A 20 7.51 -14.50 -37.88
C VAL A 20 6.17 -14.53 -37.15
N ALA A 21 5.07 -14.13 -37.79
CA ALA A 21 3.73 -14.23 -37.21
C ALA A 21 3.30 -15.68 -36.92
N GLU A 22 3.62 -16.62 -37.83
CA GLU A 22 3.40 -18.06 -37.60
C GLU A 22 4.25 -18.58 -36.44
N GLY A 23 5.51 -18.15 -36.34
CA GLY A 23 6.44 -18.51 -35.27
C GLY A 23 5.99 -18.00 -33.90
N LEU A 24 5.48 -16.76 -33.81
CA LEU A 24 4.89 -16.22 -32.58
C LEU A 24 3.60 -16.96 -32.20
N ALA A 25 2.73 -17.26 -33.17
CA ALA A 25 1.54 -18.07 -32.90
C ALA A 25 1.90 -19.51 -32.46
N ALA A 26 3.00 -20.07 -32.98
CA ALA A 26 3.55 -21.34 -32.54
C ALA A 26 4.09 -21.28 -31.10
N ASN A 27 4.66 -20.14 -30.69
CA ASN A 27 5.08 -19.90 -29.32
C ASN A 27 3.89 -19.93 -28.32
N ASP A 28 2.78 -19.28 -28.66
CA ASP A 28 1.57 -19.29 -27.82
C ASP A 28 1.04 -20.72 -27.67
N ARG A 29 0.98 -21.44 -28.78
CA ARG A 29 0.52 -22.82 -28.88
C ARG A 29 1.39 -23.80 -28.10
N ILE A 30 2.72 -23.72 -28.21
CA ILE A 30 3.63 -24.62 -27.50
C ILE A 30 3.59 -24.40 -25.99
N LYS A 31 3.41 -23.14 -25.53
CA LYS A 31 3.23 -22.79 -24.11
C LYS A 31 1.99 -23.46 -23.52
N VAL A 32 0.84 -23.37 -24.20
CA VAL A 32 -0.39 -24.05 -23.76
C VAL A 32 -0.20 -25.57 -23.71
N ARG A 33 0.44 -26.18 -24.70
CA ARG A 33 0.68 -27.63 -24.71
C ARG A 33 1.64 -28.08 -23.61
N MET A 34 2.69 -27.32 -23.33
CA MET A 34 3.58 -27.60 -22.19
C MET A 34 2.84 -27.47 -20.86
N SER A 35 1.99 -26.44 -20.69
CA SER A 35 1.13 -26.30 -19.50
C SER A 35 0.14 -27.46 -19.36
N ALA A 36 -0.44 -27.93 -20.47
CA ALA A 36 -1.34 -29.08 -20.48
C ALA A 36 -0.61 -30.38 -20.08
N LEU A 37 0.63 -30.58 -20.54
CA LEU A 37 1.48 -31.71 -20.13
C LEU A 37 1.73 -31.70 -18.62
N GLN A 38 1.99 -30.53 -18.04
CA GLN A 38 2.18 -30.37 -16.59
C GLN A 38 0.88 -30.54 -15.79
N ALA A 39 -0.25 -30.09 -16.33
CA ALA A 39 -1.56 -30.25 -15.71
C ALA A 39 -1.99 -31.74 -15.73
N ALA A 40 -1.76 -32.44 -16.84
CA ALA A 40 -1.99 -33.88 -16.96
C ALA A 40 -1.13 -34.67 -15.97
N ALA A 41 0.15 -34.34 -15.84
CA ALA A 41 1.03 -34.97 -14.86
C ALA A 41 0.52 -34.80 -13.41
N ARG A 42 0.06 -33.60 -13.06
CA ARG A 42 -0.50 -33.30 -11.74
C ARG A 42 -1.82 -34.00 -11.48
N HIS A 43 -2.73 -34.00 -12.46
CA HIS A 43 -4.00 -34.70 -12.33
C HIS A 43 -3.80 -36.22 -12.15
N ALA A 44 -2.86 -36.82 -12.88
CA ALA A 44 -2.54 -38.24 -12.70
C ALA A 44 -1.93 -38.57 -11.34
N GLN A 45 -1.20 -37.64 -10.72
CA GLN A 45 -0.61 -37.79 -9.38
C GLN A 45 -1.63 -37.55 -8.25
N ASP A 46 -2.63 -36.70 -8.48
CA ASP A 46 -3.64 -36.29 -7.50
C ASP A 46 -5.01 -36.13 -8.19
N PRO A 47 -5.71 -37.25 -8.47
CA PRO A 47 -6.94 -37.25 -9.28
C PRO A 47 -8.13 -36.54 -8.62
N ASP A 48 -8.14 -36.48 -7.28
CA ASP A 48 -9.22 -35.86 -6.49
C ASP A 48 -9.14 -34.32 -6.52
N ARG A 49 -8.01 -33.77 -6.98
CA ARG A 49 -7.84 -32.32 -7.13
C ARG A 49 -8.51 -31.84 -8.43
N PRO A 50 -9.23 -30.69 -8.40
CA PRO A 50 -9.77 -30.08 -9.61
C PRO A 50 -8.69 -29.90 -10.68
N ALA A 51 -8.94 -30.44 -11.87
CA ALA A 51 -8.06 -30.31 -13.01
C ALA A 51 -7.98 -28.86 -13.50
N SER A 52 -6.80 -28.40 -13.92
CA SER A 52 -6.67 -27.08 -14.55
C SER A 52 -7.40 -27.09 -15.89
N GLU A 53 -8.34 -26.17 -16.07
CA GLU A 53 -9.27 -26.23 -17.20
C GLU A 53 -8.64 -25.79 -18.53
N LEU A 54 -7.61 -24.92 -18.50
CA LEU A 54 -6.88 -24.34 -19.65
C LEU A 54 -7.74 -23.93 -20.87
N ALA A 55 -9.05 -23.80 -20.70
CA ALA A 55 -10.00 -23.71 -21.81
C ALA A 55 -9.88 -22.35 -22.50
N VAL A 56 -9.64 -21.32 -21.69
CA VAL A 56 -9.47 -19.95 -22.17
C VAL A 56 -8.14 -19.79 -22.90
N GLU A 57 -7.06 -20.30 -22.32
CA GLU A 57 -5.71 -20.33 -22.89
C GLU A 57 -5.71 -21.07 -24.23
N SER A 58 -6.41 -22.22 -24.29
CA SER A 58 -6.57 -23.00 -25.51
C SER A 58 -7.27 -22.19 -26.59
N HIS A 59 -8.41 -21.54 -26.26
CA HIS A 59 -9.10 -20.65 -27.19
C HIS A 59 -8.20 -19.50 -27.65
N ALA A 60 -7.43 -18.94 -26.72
CA ALA A 60 -6.48 -17.87 -26.96
C ALA A 60 -5.18 -18.32 -27.67
N ALA A 61 -4.96 -19.61 -27.89
CA ALA A 61 -3.87 -20.12 -28.73
C ALA A 61 -4.38 -20.73 -30.05
N GLY A 62 -5.70 -20.74 -30.27
CA GLY A 62 -6.32 -21.42 -31.41
C GLY A 62 -6.30 -22.95 -31.30
N ILE A 63 -6.17 -23.48 -30.08
CA ILE A 63 -6.23 -24.91 -29.77
C ILE A 63 -7.65 -25.24 -29.32
N ALA A 64 -8.20 -26.37 -29.77
CA ALA A 64 -9.52 -26.82 -29.36
C ALA A 64 -9.55 -27.10 -27.84
N PRO A 65 -10.32 -26.36 -27.02
CA PRO A 65 -10.32 -26.52 -25.56
C PRO A 65 -10.69 -27.95 -25.12
N ALA A 66 -11.64 -28.57 -25.81
CA ALA A 66 -12.03 -29.95 -25.56
C ALA A 66 -10.87 -30.94 -25.69
N ALA A 67 -9.95 -30.73 -26.63
CA ALA A 67 -8.80 -31.62 -26.81
C ALA A 67 -7.83 -31.56 -25.63
N ILE A 68 -7.61 -30.36 -25.07
CA ILE A 68 -6.77 -30.16 -23.87
C ILE A 68 -7.47 -30.70 -22.63
N ALA A 69 -8.77 -30.44 -22.46
CA ALA A 69 -9.55 -30.99 -21.35
C ALA A 69 -9.58 -32.53 -21.36
N THR A 70 -9.77 -33.16 -22.53
CA THR A 70 -9.72 -34.63 -22.66
C THR A 70 -8.34 -35.20 -22.35
N LEU A 71 -7.26 -34.52 -22.76
CA LEU A 71 -5.90 -34.93 -22.40
C LEU A 71 -5.70 -34.90 -20.88
N ILE A 72 -6.04 -33.80 -20.22
CA ILE A 72 -5.82 -33.60 -18.79
C ILE A 72 -6.71 -34.54 -17.97
N GLY A 73 -8.02 -34.55 -18.22
CA GLY A 73 -8.98 -35.36 -17.47
C GLY A 73 -8.88 -36.87 -17.71
N GLY A 74 -8.23 -37.30 -18.80
CA GLY A 74 -7.95 -38.71 -19.07
C GLY A 74 -6.57 -39.19 -18.59
N ALA A 75 -5.78 -38.29 -17.99
CA ALA A 75 -4.41 -38.58 -17.58
C ALA A 75 -4.37 -39.46 -16.33
N HIS A 76 -3.63 -40.56 -16.37
CA HIS A 76 -3.46 -41.48 -15.25
C HIS A 76 -2.07 -42.11 -15.23
N LEU A 77 -1.68 -42.65 -14.08
CA LEU A 77 -0.39 -43.32 -13.91
C LEU A 77 -0.44 -44.78 -14.40
N VAL A 78 0.56 -45.16 -15.17
CA VAL A 78 0.85 -46.56 -15.55
C VAL A 78 2.14 -46.97 -14.82
N GLY A 79 1.96 -47.66 -13.69
CA GLY A 79 3.06 -47.95 -12.76
C GLY A 79 3.51 -46.70 -11.96
N PRO A 80 4.71 -46.71 -11.38
CA PRO A 80 5.11 -45.69 -10.40
C PRO A 80 5.53 -44.34 -10.99
N SER A 81 5.88 -44.25 -12.27
CA SER A 81 6.50 -43.05 -12.85
C SER A 81 6.06 -42.67 -14.27
N ARG A 82 5.17 -43.43 -14.91
CA ARG A 82 4.72 -43.11 -16.28
C ARG A 82 3.31 -42.58 -16.30
N LEU A 83 3.12 -41.55 -17.10
CA LEU A 83 1.84 -40.93 -17.42
C LEU A 83 1.32 -41.53 -18.73
N ALA A 84 0.09 -42.02 -18.73
CA ALA A 84 -0.68 -42.27 -19.94
C ALA A 84 -1.82 -41.25 -20.04
N ALA A 85 -2.04 -40.69 -21.23
CA ALA A 85 -3.11 -39.74 -21.46
C ALA A 85 -3.66 -39.84 -22.91
N PRO A 86 -4.96 -39.58 -23.13
CA PRO A 86 -5.55 -39.59 -24.47
C PRO A 86 -4.84 -38.61 -25.40
N ASN A 87 -4.49 -39.05 -26.61
CA ASN A 87 -3.83 -38.24 -27.63
C ASN A 87 -2.46 -37.67 -27.22
N LEU A 88 -1.78 -38.23 -26.22
CA LEU A 88 -0.46 -37.76 -25.78
C LEU A 88 0.58 -37.78 -26.92
N ALA A 89 0.61 -38.85 -27.73
CA ALA A 89 1.51 -38.92 -28.89
C ALA A 89 1.27 -37.77 -29.88
N LYS A 90 -0.01 -37.40 -30.08
CA LYS A 90 -0.39 -36.27 -30.95
C LYS A 90 0.07 -34.95 -30.35
N LEU A 91 -0.14 -34.72 -29.06
CA LEU A 91 0.35 -33.52 -28.36
C LEU A 91 1.86 -33.36 -28.50
N MET A 92 2.62 -34.45 -28.28
CA MET A 92 4.07 -34.46 -28.42
C MET A 92 4.52 -34.11 -29.84
N LYS A 93 3.85 -34.66 -30.86
CA LYS A 93 4.10 -34.29 -32.26
C LYS A 93 3.82 -32.82 -32.52
N GLU A 94 2.69 -32.29 -32.05
CA GLU A 94 2.34 -30.89 -32.24
C GLU A 94 3.31 -29.93 -31.54
N ILE A 95 3.84 -30.30 -30.37
CA ILE A 95 4.92 -29.57 -29.70
C ILE A 95 6.17 -29.49 -30.60
N GLN A 96 6.53 -30.59 -31.27
CA GLN A 96 7.65 -30.60 -32.22
C GLN A 96 7.37 -29.73 -33.45
N ASP A 97 6.15 -29.78 -33.97
CA ASP A 97 5.75 -29.03 -35.16
C ASP A 97 5.77 -27.52 -34.87
N ASP A 98 5.34 -27.09 -33.67
CA ASP A 98 5.42 -25.70 -33.24
C ASP A 98 6.87 -25.24 -33.04
N ALA A 99 7.73 -26.06 -32.40
CA ALA A 99 9.15 -25.74 -32.27
C ALA A 99 9.82 -25.61 -33.66
N ALA A 100 9.47 -26.48 -34.60
CA ALA A 100 9.95 -26.39 -35.98
C ALA A 100 9.42 -25.13 -36.69
N ALA A 101 8.17 -24.72 -36.47
CA ALA A 101 7.61 -23.48 -37.01
C ALA A 101 8.35 -22.25 -36.49
N MET A 102 8.66 -22.21 -35.19
CA MET A 102 9.49 -21.16 -34.60
C MET A 102 10.89 -21.11 -35.22
N ILE A 103 11.54 -22.26 -35.41
CA ILE A 103 12.87 -22.34 -36.05
C ILE A 103 12.82 -21.88 -37.51
N ARG A 104 11.82 -22.31 -38.30
CA ARG A 104 11.65 -21.86 -39.69
C ARG A 104 11.63 -20.34 -39.80
N ALA A 105 10.89 -19.70 -38.90
CA ALA A 105 10.79 -18.25 -38.85
C ALA A 105 12.11 -17.57 -38.46
N VAL A 106 12.84 -18.12 -37.49
CA VAL A 106 14.18 -17.62 -37.13
C VAL A 106 15.19 -17.85 -38.26
N SER A 107 15.20 -19.01 -38.90
CA SER A 107 16.07 -19.33 -40.04
C SER A 107 15.85 -18.37 -41.22
N ALA A 108 14.60 -18.00 -41.49
CA ALA A 108 14.27 -17.06 -42.56
C ALA A 108 14.84 -15.65 -42.30
N GLY A 109 14.91 -15.20 -41.04
CA GLY A 109 15.38 -13.85 -40.70
C GLY A 109 16.84 -13.78 -40.23
N ALA A 110 17.39 -14.90 -39.75
CA ALA A 110 18.73 -15.03 -39.19
C ALA A 110 19.20 -16.48 -39.32
N ALA A 111 19.63 -16.88 -40.53
CA ALA A 111 20.00 -18.26 -40.87
C ALA A 111 20.94 -18.93 -39.84
N SER A 112 21.99 -18.24 -39.40
CA SER A 112 22.94 -18.79 -38.41
C SER A 112 22.30 -19.10 -37.05
N ASP A 113 21.35 -18.29 -36.60
CA ASP A 113 20.66 -18.53 -35.33
C ASP A 113 19.61 -19.63 -35.47
N GLY A 114 18.96 -19.72 -36.64
CA GLY A 114 18.11 -20.83 -37.02
C GLY A 114 18.86 -22.18 -37.04
N ASP A 115 20.06 -22.22 -37.62
CA ASP A 115 20.91 -23.43 -37.66
C ASP A 115 21.30 -23.90 -36.26
N LYS A 116 21.70 -22.97 -35.37
CA LYS A 116 21.98 -23.28 -33.96
C LYS A 116 20.75 -23.84 -33.25
N ALA A 117 19.59 -23.22 -33.45
CA ALA A 117 18.34 -23.67 -32.86
C ALA A 117 17.89 -25.04 -33.38
N ASN A 118 18.13 -25.32 -34.67
CA ASN A 118 17.84 -26.61 -35.27
C ASN A 118 18.77 -27.72 -34.76
N ALA A 119 20.06 -27.43 -34.57
CA ALA A 119 21.00 -28.35 -33.94
C ALA A 119 20.59 -28.70 -32.50
N ARG A 120 20.15 -27.69 -31.75
CA ARG A 120 19.58 -27.83 -30.40
C ARG A 120 18.31 -28.70 -30.37
N LEU A 121 17.34 -28.43 -31.25
CA LEU A 121 16.14 -29.27 -31.37
C LEU A 121 16.47 -30.71 -31.75
N THR A 122 17.46 -30.90 -32.63
CA THR A 122 17.94 -32.23 -33.02
C THR A 122 18.57 -32.97 -31.85
N ALA A 123 19.37 -32.29 -31.01
CA ALA A 123 19.91 -32.88 -29.79
C ALA A 123 18.79 -33.28 -28.81
N VAL A 124 17.76 -32.46 -28.63
CA VAL A 124 16.58 -32.79 -27.80
C VAL A 124 15.83 -34.01 -28.35
N ARG A 125 15.68 -34.12 -29.69
CA ARG A 125 15.09 -35.29 -30.35
C ARG A 125 15.94 -36.55 -30.17
N SER A 126 17.25 -36.47 -30.41
CA SER A 126 18.16 -37.62 -30.27
C SER A 126 18.29 -38.11 -28.82
N ALA A 127 18.02 -37.24 -27.84
CA ALA A 127 17.91 -37.62 -26.43
C ALA A 127 16.58 -38.33 -26.08
N GLY A 128 15.72 -38.59 -27.07
CA GLY A 128 14.42 -39.23 -26.90
C GLY A 128 13.41 -38.37 -26.13
N LEU A 129 13.67 -37.07 -25.93
CA LEU A 129 12.80 -36.22 -25.09
C LEU A 129 11.48 -35.90 -25.79
N LEU A 130 11.42 -35.95 -27.12
CA LEU A 130 10.26 -35.55 -27.91
C LEU A 130 9.48 -36.70 -28.56
N ASP A 131 9.89 -37.96 -28.36
CA ASP A 131 9.21 -39.16 -28.88
C ASP A 131 7.70 -39.10 -28.67
N ALA A 132 6.96 -39.29 -29.75
CA ALA A 132 5.50 -39.24 -29.80
C ALA A 132 4.90 -40.59 -29.39
N THR A 133 4.92 -40.87 -28.09
CA THR A 133 4.35 -42.07 -27.47
C THR A 133 3.10 -41.73 -26.65
N ASN A 134 2.23 -42.72 -26.43
CA ASN A 134 1.04 -42.54 -25.58
C ASN A 134 1.34 -42.66 -24.08
N GLU A 135 2.58 -42.98 -23.73
CA GLU A 135 3.12 -42.97 -22.37
C GLU A 135 4.36 -42.08 -22.31
N ILE A 136 4.55 -41.35 -21.21
CA ILE A 136 5.73 -40.53 -20.96
C ILE A 136 6.13 -40.61 -19.49
N ASP A 137 7.43 -40.68 -19.20
CA ASP A 137 7.92 -40.67 -17.82
C ASP A 137 7.78 -39.25 -17.20
N LEU A 138 7.37 -39.18 -15.94
CA LEU A 138 7.20 -37.91 -15.22
C LEU A 138 8.51 -37.11 -15.13
N ALA A 139 9.67 -37.76 -14.99
CA ALA A 139 10.96 -37.09 -15.01
C ALA A 139 11.28 -36.51 -16.39
N ARG A 140 10.79 -37.15 -17.46
CA ARG A 140 10.91 -36.63 -18.83
C ARG A 140 10.02 -35.40 -19.05
N ILE A 141 8.80 -35.38 -18.51
CA ILE A 141 7.95 -34.17 -18.49
C ILE A 141 8.69 -33.02 -17.79
N ALA A 142 9.26 -33.28 -16.60
CA ALA A 142 10.01 -32.27 -15.85
C ALA A 142 11.20 -31.71 -16.66
N ARG A 143 11.95 -32.57 -17.38
CA ARG A 143 13.05 -32.16 -18.26
C ARG A 143 12.59 -31.35 -19.49
N LEU A 144 11.44 -31.67 -20.06
CA LEU A 144 10.89 -30.93 -21.21
C LEU A 144 10.42 -29.53 -20.82
N THR A 145 9.77 -29.43 -19.67
CA THR A 145 9.10 -28.19 -19.24
C THR A 145 9.91 -27.35 -18.25
N GLY A 146 11.14 -27.76 -17.92
CA GLY A 146 12.06 -27.05 -17.05
C GLY A 146 13.32 -26.58 -17.77
N VAL A 147 14.08 -25.69 -17.13
CA VAL A 147 15.46 -25.32 -17.48
C VAL A 147 16.40 -26.34 -16.84
N ALA A 148 17.09 -27.15 -17.65
CA ALA A 148 17.97 -28.19 -17.13
C ALA A 148 19.24 -27.61 -16.47
N GLU A 149 19.57 -28.06 -15.24
CA GLU A 149 20.80 -27.68 -14.52
C GLU A 149 22.03 -28.54 -14.90
N ALA A 150 21.84 -29.65 -15.62
CA ALA A 150 22.91 -30.59 -15.95
C ALA A 150 23.19 -30.64 -17.47
N ALA A 151 24.25 -29.96 -17.91
CA ALA A 151 25.02 -30.13 -19.16
C ALA A 151 24.29 -30.33 -20.50
N GLY A 152 22.97 -30.21 -20.56
CA GLY A 152 22.14 -30.48 -21.73
C GLY A 152 21.08 -29.41 -21.90
N ASP A 153 20.78 -29.10 -23.16
CA ASP A 153 19.74 -28.16 -23.54
C ASP A 153 18.33 -28.73 -23.27
N SER A 154 17.34 -27.86 -23.01
CA SER A 154 15.94 -28.26 -22.80
C SER A 154 15.01 -27.62 -23.83
N LEU A 155 13.87 -28.27 -24.10
CA LEU A 155 12.88 -27.72 -25.02
C LEU A 155 12.39 -26.35 -24.54
N HIS A 156 12.10 -26.20 -23.25
CA HIS A 156 11.68 -24.93 -22.67
C HIS A 156 12.70 -23.81 -22.94
N ARG A 157 14.00 -24.07 -22.71
CA ARG A 157 15.07 -23.08 -22.96
C ARG A 157 15.18 -22.73 -24.44
N LEU A 158 15.11 -23.71 -25.32
CA LEU A 158 15.11 -23.49 -26.76
C LEU A 158 13.93 -22.61 -27.20
N VAL A 159 12.72 -22.90 -26.71
CA VAL A 159 11.51 -22.11 -27.00
C VAL A 159 11.65 -20.67 -26.52
N MET A 160 12.29 -20.45 -25.36
CA MET A 160 12.55 -19.12 -24.83
C MET A 160 13.55 -18.33 -25.68
N ASP A 161 14.66 -18.96 -26.08
CA ASP A 161 15.66 -18.32 -26.94
C ASP A 161 15.08 -18.01 -28.33
N LEU A 162 14.26 -18.91 -28.88
CA LEU A 162 13.53 -18.68 -30.11
C LEU A 162 12.50 -17.55 -29.96
N HIS A 163 11.79 -17.43 -28.84
CA HIS A 163 10.85 -16.32 -28.60
C HIS A 163 11.57 -14.97 -28.61
N LYS A 164 12.74 -14.87 -27.97
CA LYS A 164 13.57 -13.65 -27.99
C LYS A 164 14.03 -13.30 -29.41
N ALA A 165 14.52 -14.30 -30.16
CA ALA A 165 14.94 -14.12 -31.54
C ALA A 165 13.77 -13.68 -32.43
N LEU A 166 12.59 -14.30 -32.27
CA LEU A 166 11.37 -13.94 -32.98
C LEU A 166 10.93 -12.51 -32.66
N ASN A 167 10.91 -12.09 -31.39
CA ASN A 167 10.56 -10.71 -31.03
C ASN A 167 11.53 -9.70 -31.68
N LYS A 168 12.83 -10.02 -31.75
CA LYS A 168 13.84 -9.18 -32.41
C LYS A 168 13.63 -9.10 -33.93
N LEU A 169 13.38 -10.24 -34.58
CA LEU A 169 13.07 -10.29 -36.01
C LEU A 169 11.77 -9.55 -36.32
N ALA A 170 10.76 -9.72 -35.47
CA ALA A 170 9.46 -9.08 -35.63
C ALA A 170 9.55 -7.56 -35.50
N ALA A 171 10.40 -7.03 -34.61
CA ALA A 171 10.70 -5.60 -34.55
C ALA A 171 11.37 -5.07 -35.83
N ASN A 172 12.23 -5.87 -36.47
CA ASN A 172 12.88 -5.53 -37.74
C ASN A 172 11.97 -5.69 -38.97
N CYS A 173 10.90 -6.49 -38.85
CA CYS A 173 9.95 -6.81 -39.92
C CYS A 173 8.67 -5.94 -39.87
N SER A 174 8.58 -4.96 -38.97
CA SER A 174 7.38 -4.14 -38.83
C SER A 174 7.12 -3.36 -40.12
N GLU A 175 5.96 -3.58 -40.74
CA GLU A 175 5.52 -2.83 -41.93
C GLU A 175 5.28 -1.36 -41.60
N GLU A 176 4.85 -1.09 -40.36
CA GLU A 176 4.47 0.22 -39.86
C GLU A 176 4.71 0.29 -38.33
N THR A 177 4.85 1.51 -37.82
CA THR A 177 4.76 1.81 -36.38
C THR A 177 3.46 2.56 -36.09
N LEU A 178 2.60 2.02 -35.22
CA LEU A 178 1.31 2.62 -34.83
C LEU A 178 1.37 3.05 -33.36
N ASP A 179 1.42 4.36 -33.10
CA ASP A 179 1.55 4.96 -31.75
C ASP A 179 2.70 4.37 -30.90
N GLY A 180 3.75 3.89 -31.57
CA GLY A 180 4.91 3.25 -30.95
C GLY A 180 4.82 1.72 -30.81
N ALA A 181 3.75 1.08 -31.31
CA ALA A 181 3.68 -0.38 -31.47
C ALA A 181 4.23 -0.78 -32.84
N HIS A 182 5.03 -1.83 -32.87
CA HIS A 182 5.44 -2.49 -34.11
C HIS A 182 4.28 -3.31 -34.65
N VAL A 183 3.77 -2.96 -35.82
CA VAL A 183 2.58 -3.61 -36.38
C VAL A 183 2.89 -4.40 -37.65
N PHE A 184 2.17 -5.51 -37.81
CA PHE A 184 2.28 -6.37 -38.97
C PHE A 184 0.93 -6.97 -39.40
N GLY A 185 0.57 -6.85 -40.68
CA GLY A 185 -0.60 -7.51 -41.25
C GLY A 185 -1.95 -7.08 -40.66
N LEU A 186 -2.03 -5.88 -40.07
CA LEU A 186 -3.25 -5.37 -39.47
C LEU A 186 -4.29 -5.00 -40.53
N HIS A 187 -5.56 -5.26 -40.22
CA HIS A 187 -6.67 -4.72 -40.99
C HIS A 187 -7.12 -3.37 -40.41
N GLY A 188 -7.88 -2.58 -41.19
CA GLY A 188 -8.40 -1.29 -40.73
C GLY A 188 -9.21 -1.37 -39.43
N GLU A 189 -9.91 -2.48 -39.20
CA GLU A 189 -10.69 -2.74 -37.98
C GLU A 189 -9.83 -2.96 -36.71
N ASP A 190 -8.55 -3.31 -36.85
CA ASP A 190 -7.65 -3.59 -35.72
C ASP A 190 -7.05 -2.33 -35.11
N ARG A 191 -6.87 -1.29 -35.93
CA ARG A 191 -6.07 -0.11 -35.57
C ARG A 191 -6.58 0.57 -34.32
N GLY A 192 -7.90 0.76 -34.21
CA GLY A 192 -8.51 1.39 -33.04
C GLY A 192 -8.29 0.63 -31.72
N ALA A 193 -8.11 -0.70 -31.75
CA ALA A 193 -7.79 -1.48 -30.56
C ALA A 193 -6.31 -1.31 -30.16
N VAL A 194 -5.39 -1.29 -31.14
CA VAL A 194 -3.95 -1.07 -30.91
C VAL A 194 -3.70 0.35 -30.41
N GLU A 195 -4.29 1.37 -31.05
CA GLU A 195 -4.21 2.78 -30.64
C GLU A 195 -4.73 2.97 -29.21
N ALA A 196 -5.84 2.31 -28.85
CA ALA A 196 -6.39 2.39 -27.50
C ALA A 196 -5.44 1.80 -26.44
N PHE A 197 -4.87 0.63 -26.70
CA PHE A 197 -3.86 0.02 -25.84
C PHE A 197 -2.62 0.93 -25.70
N MET A 198 -2.09 1.42 -26.82
CA MET A 198 -0.91 2.28 -26.84
C MET A 198 -1.15 3.64 -26.20
N LYS A 199 -2.36 4.22 -26.34
CA LYS A 199 -2.77 5.42 -25.61
C LYS A 199 -2.61 5.23 -24.11
N GLY A 200 -3.12 4.13 -23.57
CA GLY A 200 -2.96 3.79 -22.15
C GLY A 200 -1.49 3.61 -21.75
N LEU A 201 -0.75 2.83 -22.52
CA LEU A 201 0.67 2.58 -22.27
C LEU A 201 1.47 3.88 -22.26
N ASN A 202 1.30 4.73 -23.27
CA ASN A 202 2.04 5.97 -23.45
C ASN A 202 1.71 7.02 -22.37
N GLN A 203 0.50 7.01 -21.79
CA GLN A 203 0.16 7.85 -20.64
C GLN A 203 1.06 7.59 -19.42
N THR A 204 1.51 6.35 -19.24
CA THR A 204 2.29 5.95 -18.06
C THR A 204 3.74 5.61 -18.38
N ARG A 205 4.09 5.41 -19.66
CA ARG A 205 5.42 4.95 -20.13
C ARG A 205 6.59 5.70 -19.50
N ARG A 206 6.47 7.02 -19.29
CA ARG A 206 7.52 7.87 -18.68
C ARG A 206 7.86 7.49 -17.23
N LEU A 207 6.94 6.83 -16.52
CA LEU A 207 7.12 6.39 -15.14
C LEU A 207 8.06 5.17 -15.00
N LYS A 208 8.43 4.51 -16.10
CA LYS A 208 9.48 3.47 -16.09
C LYS A 208 10.89 4.07 -15.94
N PHE A 209 11.04 5.37 -16.21
CA PHE A 209 12.31 6.09 -16.28
C PHE A 209 13.33 5.34 -17.16
N ASN A 210 14.49 5.00 -16.62
CA ASN A 210 15.57 4.34 -17.36
C ASN A 210 15.40 2.82 -17.47
N HIS A 211 14.29 2.26 -16.97
CA HIS A 211 14.07 0.82 -17.04
C HIS A 211 13.75 0.38 -18.49
N PRO A 212 14.39 -0.69 -19.01
CA PRO A 212 14.07 -1.24 -20.34
C PRO A 212 12.69 -1.90 -20.38
N GLY A 213 12.20 -2.19 -21.59
CA GLY A 213 10.89 -2.82 -21.83
C GLY A 213 9.76 -1.84 -22.11
N LEU A 214 8.55 -2.40 -22.11
CA LEU A 214 7.28 -1.89 -22.64
C LEU A 214 7.23 -1.79 -24.17
N ASP A 215 8.03 -2.59 -24.85
CA ASP A 215 7.94 -2.68 -26.30
C ASP A 215 6.70 -3.50 -26.68
N THR A 216 5.93 -2.97 -27.62
CA THR A 216 4.64 -3.53 -28.01
C THR A 216 4.71 -4.01 -29.44
N MET A 217 4.22 -5.23 -29.66
CA MET A 217 3.97 -5.79 -30.98
C MET A 217 2.48 -6.03 -31.16
N ALA A 218 1.95 -5.72 -32.34
CA ALA A 218 0.58 -6.09 -32.71
C ALA A 218 0.53 -6.75 -34.08
N THR A 219 -0.16 -7.89 -34.16
CA THR A 219 -0.28 -8.66 -35.40
C THR A 219 -1.64 -9.32 -35.50
N ARG A 220 -2.12 -9.53 -36.72
CA ARG A 220 -3.31 -10.33 -36.97
C ARG A 220 -2.92 -11.77 -37.27
N SER A 221 -3.45 -12.71 -36.50
CA SER A 221 -3.20 -14.14 -36.69
C SER A 221 -4.45 -14.97 -36.34
N GLY A 222 -4.81 -15.94 -37.19
CA GLY A 222 -5.95 -16.83 -36.95
C GLY A 222 -7.31 -16.13 -36.83
N GLY A 223 -7.51 -15.02 -37.56
CA GLY A 223 -8.78 -14.27 -37.58
C GLY A 223 -9.02 -13.37 -36.36
N ARG A 224 -7.97 -13.00 -35.63
CA ARG A 224 -8.01 -12.14 -34.45
C ARG A 224 -6.74 -11.28 -34.37
N LEU A 225 -6.82 -10.18 -33.64
CA LEU A 225 -5.70 -9.34 -33.30
C LEU A 225 -4.99 -9.89 -32.06
N LEU A 226 -3.67 -9.90 -32.08
CA LEU A 226 -2.80 -10.20 -30.95
C LEU A 226 -1.95 -8.96 -30.65
N ILE A 227 -1.96 -8.52 -29.39
CA ILE A 227 -1.07 -7.48 -28.87
C ILE A 227 -0.19 -8.12 -27.80
N GLN A 228 1.12 -8.05 -27.98
CA GLN A 228 2.11 -8.54 -27.03
C GLN A 228 2.90 -7.36 -26.49
N ASN A 229 3.10 -7.31 -25.17
CA ASN A 229 3.97 -6.33 -24.54
C ASN A 229 5.04 -7.02 -23.70
N ASP A 230 6.28 -6.55 -23.85
CA ASP A 230 7.41 -7.03 -23.06
C ASP A 230 7.59 -6.17 -21.79
N ILE A 231 7.37 -6.76 -20.61
CA ILE A 231 7.30 -6.01 -19.34
C ILE A 231 8.67 -5.94 -18.62
N GLY A 232 9.77 -6.30 -19.27
CA GLY A 232 11.13 -5.96 -18.79
C GLY A 232 12.17 -7.07 -18.89
N THR A 233 13.17 -7.05 -18.01
CA THR A 233 14.40 -7.85 -18.15
C THR A 233 14.31 -9.32 -17.80
N THR A 234 13.18 -9.75 -17.21
CA THR A 234 13.00 -11.13 -16.74
C THR A 234 12.06 -11.88 -17.66
N ASP A 235 12.53 -13.03 -18.11
CA ASP A 235 11.93 -13.94 -19.09
C ASP A 235 10.54 -14.53 -18.73
N ALA A 236 9.98 -14.20 -17.57
CA ALA A 236 8.74 -14.76 -17.05
C ALA A 236 7.50 -13.84 -17.13
N HIS A 237 7.65 -12.57 -17.53
CA HIS A 237 6.55 -11.59 -17.54
C HIS A 237 6.09 -11.31 -18.96
N VAL A 238 5.25 -12.18 -19.51
CA VAL A 238 4.65 -11.99 -20.82
C VAL A 238 3.20 -11.57 -20.63
N VAL A 239 2.78 -10.50 -21.30
CA VAL A 239 1.36 -10.17 -21.49
C VAL A 239 1.02 -10.31 -22.96
N VAL A 240 0.04 -11.17 -23.23
CA VAL A 240 -0.56 -11.35 -24.55
C VAL A 240 -2.03 -11.00 -24.46
N ILE A 241 -2.50 -10.18 -25.39
CA ILE A 241 -3.88 -9.71 -25.45
C ILE A 241 -4.44 -10.12 -26.79
N ALA A 242 -5.45 -10.99 -26.79
CA ALA A 242 -6.17 -11.40 -27.97
C ALA A 242 -7.47 -10.62 -28.09
N VAL A 243 -7.74 -10.04 -29.27
CA VAL A 243 -8.97 -9.31 -29.57
C VAL A 243 -9.68 -9.96 -30.74
N LYS A 244 -10.92 -10.41 -30.50
CA LYS A 244 -11.81 -10.97 -31.53
C LYS A 244 -13.13 -10.23 -31.51
N LYS A 245 -13.39 -9.42 -32.55
CA LYS A 245 -14.47 -8.41 -32.54
C LYS A 245 -14.32 -7.47 -31.33
N ASN A 246 -15.25 -7.52 -30.39
CA ASN A 246 -15.22 -6.74 -29.15
C ASN A 246 -14.65 -7.54 -27.96
N ALA A 247 -14.53 -8.86 -28.08
CA ALA A 247 -14.00 -9.72 -27.03
C ALA A 247 -12.51 -9.46 -26.81
N VAL A 248 -12.09 -9.29 -25.55
CA VAL A 248 -10.69 -9.16 -25.15
C VAL A 248 -10.34 -10.29 -24.21
N THR A 249 -9.26 -11.00 -24.52
CA THR A 249 -8.64 -11.98 -23.61
C THR A 249 -7.25 -11.49 -23.26
N VAL A 250 -6.97 -11.28 -21.98
CA VAL A 250 -5.66 -10.89 -21.45
C VAL A 250 -5.02 -12.10 -20.79
N THR A 251 -3.93 -12.60 -21.34
CA THR A 251 -3.12 -13.68 -20.74
C THR A 251 -1.84 -13.08 -20.18
N TYR A 252 -1.62 -13.29 -18.88
CA TYR A 252 -0.51 -12.74 -18.13
C TYR A 252 0.21 -13.83 -17.33
N THR A 253 1.54 -13.85 -17.38
CA THR A 253 2.37 -14.74 -16.56
C THR A 253 3.18 -13.97 -15.53
N ASP A 254 3.27 -14.50 -14.30
CA ASP A 254 4.11 -13.92 -13.25
C ASP A 254 4.73 -14.96 -12.32
N VAL A 255 5.95 -14.75 -11.84
CA VAL A 255 6.59 -15.62 -10.82
C VAL A 255 6.14 -15.31 -9.38
N HIS A 256 5.40 -14.22 -9.17
CA HIS A 256 4.95 -13.77 -7.86
C HIS A 256 3.42 -13.69 -7.77
N LEU A 257 2.82 -14.58 -6.98
CA LEU A 257 1.37 -14.60 -6.70
C LEU A 257 0.81 -13.22 -6.30
N ALA A 258 1.53 -12.49 -5.45
CA ALA A 258 1.08 -11.21 -4.96
C ALA A 258 1.04 -10.13 -6.06
N ARG A 259 1.94 -10.18 -7.05
CA ARG A 259 1.93 -9.26 -8.18
C ARG A 259 0.84 -9.64 -9.19
N ALA A 260 0.61 -10.94 -9.38
CA ALA A 260 -0.53 -11.44 -10.16
C ALA A 260 -1.87 -10.93 -9.59
N LYS A 261 -2.08 -11.07 -8.27
CA LYS A 261 -3.26 -10.51 -7.58
C LYS A 261 -3.37 -8.99 -7.72
N PHE A 262 -2.25 -8.29 -7.58
CA PHE A 262 -2.19 -6.84 -7.77
C PHE A 262 -2.59 -6.44 -9.21
N PHE A 263 -2.10 -7.14 -10.23
CA PHE A 263 -2.47 -6.85 -11.62
C PHE A 263 -3.97 -7.00 -11.84
N ILE A 264 -4.56 -8.11 -11.38
CA ILE A 264 -6.00 -8.36 -11.48
C ILE A 264 -6.81 -7.25 -10.80
N SER A 265 -6.40 -6.80 -9.60
CA SER A 265 -7.17 -5.81 -8.83
C SER A 265 -7.28 -4.45 -9.52
N LEU A 266 -6.36 -4.11 -10.44
CA LEU A 266 -6.41 -2.85 -11.19
C LEU A 266 -7.58 -2.74 -12.17
N PHE A 267 -8.29 -3.85 -12.44
CA PHE A 267 -9.38 -3.93 -13.42
C PHE A 267 -10.76 -4.16 -12.78
N ASP A 268 -10.91 -3.91 -11.48
CA ASP A 268 -12.17 -4.06 -10.73
C ASP A 268 -13.36 -3.26 -11.27
N LYS A 269 -13.11 -2.20 -12.04
CA LYS A 269 -14.14 -1.39 -12.72
C LYS A 269 -14.76 -2.08 -13.93
N PHE A 270 -14.12 -3.12 -14.47
CA PHE A 270 -14.60 -3.85 -15.63
C PHE A 270 -15.19 -5.18 -15.16
N GLU A 271 -16.30 -5.58 -15.77
CA GLU A 271 -16.91 -6.91 -15.57
C GLU A 271 -16.10 -7.99 -16.29
N ALA A 272 -14.78 -8.04 -16.05
CA ALA A 272 -13.88 -9.03 -16.60
C ALA A 272 -13.85 -10.27 -15.70
N SER A 273 -14.06 -11.46 -16.28
CA SER A 273 -13.91 -12.72 -15.58
C SER A 273 -12.46 -13.19 -15.63
N TRP A 274 -11.84 -13.42 -14.47
CA TRP A 274 -10.45 -13.86 -14.36
C TRP A 274 -10.37 -15.35 -13.97
N SER A 275 -9.44 -16.08 -14.59
CA SER A 275 -9.13 -17.46 -14.24
C SER A 275 -8.56 -17.57 -12.82
N GLY A 276 -8.52 -18.79 -12.30
CA GLY A 276 -7.82 -19.09 -11.04
C GLY A 276 -6.33 -18.75 -11.11
N LEU A 277 -5.71 -18.56 -9.94
CA LEU A 277 -4.26 -18.33 -9.78
C LEU A 277 -3.52 -19.66 -9.75
N ASP A 278 -3.66 -20.45 -10.81
CA ASP A 278 -3.04 -21.77 -10.92
C ASP A 278 -1.51 -21.64 -10.95
N ARG A 279 -0.84 -22.34 -10.02
CA ARG A 279 0.63 -22.39 -9.95
C ARG A 279 1.14 -23.42 -10.95
N HIS A 280 2.06 -23.06 -11.84
CA HIS A 280 2.74 -23.95 -12.77
C HIS A 280 4.22 -24.09 -12.42
N THR A 281 4.76 -25.31 -12.48
CA THR A 281 6.17 -25.59 -12.15
C THR A 281 7.04 -25.64 -13.40
N ALA A 282 8.04 -24.79 -13.52
CA ALA A 282 9.04 -24.80 -14.58
C ALA A 282 10.41 -24.47 -13.96
N ALA A 283 11.35 -25.42 -14.02
CA ALA A 283 12.70 -25.21 -13.51
C ALA A 283 13.34 -23.98 -14.16
N GLY A 284 14.08 -23.15 -13.41
CA GLY A 284 14.73 -21.91 -13.88
C GLY A 284 13.85 -20.66 -13.93
N LEU A 285 12.59 -20.70 -13.49
CA LEU A 285 11.71 -19.54 -13.37
C LEU A 285 11.47 -19.16 -11.90
N GLY A 286 12.06 -18.04 -11.45
CA GLY A 286 11.90 -17.52 -10.09
C GLY A 286 12.61 -18.36 -9.01
N GLU A 287 12.46 -17.98 -7.74
CA GLU A 287 13.08 -18.68 -6.59
C GLU A 287 12.51 -20.10 -6.37
N ASP A 288 11.25 -20.33 -6.76
CA ASP A 288 10.51 -21.58 -6.51
C ASP A 288 10.31 -22.44 -7.77
N ASN A 289 11.01 -22.15 -8.88
CA ASN A 289 10.81 -22.85 -10.15
C ASN A 289 9.32 -22.92 -10.58
N SER A 290 8.58 -21.83 -10.37
CA SER A 290 7.15 -21.77 -10.64
C SER A 290 6.66 -20.40 -11.09
N PHE A 291 5.59 -20.39 -11.88
CA PHE A 291 4.89 -19.19 -12.34
C PHE A 291 3.38 -19.33 -12.20
N TYR A 292 2.68 -18.22 -12.22
CA TYR A 292 1.23 -18.11 -12.19
C TYR A 292 0.78 -17.67 -13.57
N LEU A 293 -0.19 -18.39 -14.12
CA LEU A 293 -0.86 -18.01 -15.36
C LEU A 293 -2.23 -17.45 -15.01
N VAL A 294 -2.50 -16.24 -15.49
CA VAL A 294 -3.75 -15.54 -15.22
C VAL A 294 -4.35 -15.14 -16.56
N THR A 295 -5.61 -15.49 -16.77
CA THR A 295 -6.34 -15.13 -17.96
C THR A 295 -7.62 -14.38 -17.63
N GLY A 296 -7.72 -13.14 -18.09
CA GLY A 296 -8.91 -12.29 -17.97
C GLY A 296 -9.69 -12.26 -19.28
N GLN A 297 -11.02 -12.42 -19.22
CA GLN A 297 -11.91 -12.23 -20.35
C GLN A 297 -12.84 -11.06 -20.11
N TYR A 298 -12.95 -10.16 -21.10
CA TYR A 298 -13.88 -9.05 -21.09
C TYR A 298 -14.66 -9.03 -22.40
N GLN A 299 -15.98 -9.05 -22.31
CA GLN A 299 -16.89 -9.16 -23.47
C GLN A 299 -17.85 -7.95 -23.54
N PRO A 300 -17.35 -6.77 -23.93
CA PRO A 300 -18.19 -5.59 -24.06
C PRO A 300 -19.15 -5.66 -25.26
N GLY A 301 -20.24 -4.91 -25.16
CA GLY A 301 -21.19 -4.71 -26.27
C GLY A 301 -20.62 -3.83 -27.38
N HIS A 302 -19.79 -2.83 -27.05
CA HIS A 302 -19.32 -1.83 -28.00
C HIS A 302 -17.79 -1.74 -28.08
N ALA A 303 -17.30 -1.26 -29.22
CA ALA A 303 -15.87 -1.03 -29.45
C ALA A 303 -15.29 0.05 -28.51
N VAL A 304 -16.11 1.01 -28.05
CA VAL A 304 -15.70 2.05 -27.09
C VAL A 304 -15.29 1.42 -25.76
N ASP A 305 -16.13 0.56 -25.20
CA ASP A 305 -15.86 -0.12 -23.91
C ASP A 305 -14.64 -1.06 -24.04
N ARG A 306 -14.50 -1.76 -25.18
CA ARG A 306 -13.30 -2.56 -25.51
C ARG A 306 -12.05 -1.68 -25.46
N ASN A 307 -12.08 -0.53 -26.13
CA ASN A 307 -10.96 0.37 -26.23
C ASN A 307 -10.62 0.98 -24.85
N GLU A 308 -11.60 1.28 -24.01
CA GLU A 308 -11.37 1.73 -22.63
C GLU A 308 -10.66 0.66 -21.80
N PHE A 309 -11.09 -0.61 -21.91
CA PHE A 309 -10.43 -1.72 -21.24
C PHE A 309 -8.98 -1.90 -21.73
N LEU A 310 -8.75 -1.87 -23.04
CA LEU A 310 -7.40 -1.96 -23.62
C LEU A 310 -6.49 -0.80 -23.15
N ALA A 311 -7.02 0.41 -23.08
CA ALA A 311 -6.29 1.56 -22.53
C ALA A 311 -5.97 1.37 -21.03
N ALA A 312 -6.91 0.83 -20.25
CA ALA A 312 -6.64 0.50 -18.85
C ALA A 312 -5.53 -0.55 -18.71
N VAL A 313 -5.54 -1.60 -19.54
CA VAL A 313 -4.51 -2.66 -19.55
C VAL A 313 -3.15 -2.07 -19.90
N GLY A 314 -3.05 -1.29 -20.98
CA GLY A 314 -1.80 -0.63 -21.38
C GLY A 314 -1.25 0.28 -20.29
N ALA A 315 -2.11 1.05 -19.63
CA ALA A 315 -1.71 1.97 -18.57
C ALA A 315 -1.29 1.28 -17.26
N ALA A 316 -1.60 -0.01 -17.08
CA ALA A 316 -1.23 -0.77 -15.88
C ALA A 316 0.20 -1.35 -15.95
N LEU A 317 0.72 -1.63 -17.15
CA LEU A 317 1.92 -2.47 -17.32
C LEU A 317 3.19 -1.89 -16.67
N VAL A 318 3.36 -0.56 -16.73
CA VAL A 318 4.44 0.17 -16.05
C VAL A 318 4.56 -0.21 -14.57
N PHE A 319 3.43 -0.43 -13.89
CA PHE A 319 3.41 -0.64 -12.44
C PHE A 319 3.81 -2.06 -12.04
N LEU A 320 4.06 -2.95 -12.99
CA LEU A 320 4.59 -4.29 -12.74
C LEU A 320 6.12 -4.32 -12.69
N ILE A 321 6.77 -3.34 -13.33
CA ILE A 321 8.22 -3.15 -13.36
C ILE A 321 8.73 -2.89 -11.95
N ASP A 322 9.66 -3.71 -11.45
CA ASP A 322 10.22 -3.63 -10.09
C ASP A 322 9.22 -3.58 -8.94
N TRP A 323 7.97 -3.97 -9.17
CA TRP A 323 6.94 -3.96 -8.14
C TRP A 323 7.35 -4.80 -6.91
N ASN A 324 7.98 -5.96 -7.11
CA ASN A 324 8.43 -6.79 -6.00
C ASN A 324 9.57 -6.13 -5.20
N LYS A 325 10.46 -5.40 -5.89
CA LYS A 325 11.54 -4.62 -5.27
C LYS A 325 10.95 -3.49 -4.41
N ALA A 326 10.01 -2.72 -4.95
CA ALA A 326 9.30 -1.67 -4.22
C ALA A 326 8.52 -2.23 -3.02
N ARG A 327 7.80 -3.35 -3.20
CA ARG A 327 7.07 -4.00 -2.11
C ARG A 327 7.99 -4.48 -0.99
N LYS A 328 9.10 -5.15 -1.32
CA LYS A 328 10.09 -5.63 -0.32
C LYS A 328 10.67 -4.45 0.47
N LEU A 329 10.90 -3.31 -0.19
CA LEU A 329 11.39 -2.10 0.44
C LEU A 329 10.32 -1.46 1.35
N LEU A 330 9.09 -1.23 0.87
CA LEU A 330 8.03 -0.65 1.69
C LEU A 330 7.72 -1.49 2.94
N ARG A 331 7.88 -2.82 2.85
CA ARG A 331 7.73 -3.76 3.97
C ARG A 331 8.72 -3.57 5.12
N THR A 332 9.83 -2.85 4.92
CA THR A 332 10.72 -2.50 6.03
C THR A 332 10.18 -1.35 6.87
N TRP A 333 9.18 -0.62 6.36
CA TRP A 333 8.63 0.58 6.99
C TRP A 333 7.17 0.43 7.43
N VAL A 334 6.41 -0.46 6.79
CA VAL A 334 5.00 -0.74 7.11
C VAL A 334 4.65 -2.22 7.01
N ALA A 335 3.44 -2.57 7.49
CA ALA A 335 2.91 -3.93 7.39
C ALA A 335 2.88 -4.45 5.94
N LYS A 336 2.95 -5.78 5.79
CA LYS A 336 2.98 -6.46 4.48
C LYS A 336 1.80 -6.09 3.58
N ASP A 337 0.61 -6.03 4.14
CA ASP A 337 -0.61 -5.74 3.38
C ASP A 337 -0.67 -4.26 3.00
N ASP A 338 -0.21 -3.38 3.88
CA ASP A 338 -0.17 -1.94 3.63
C ASP A 338 0.84 -1.55 2.54
N ALA A 339 1.99 -2.23 2.47
CA ALA A 339 2.93 -2.07 1.36
C ALA A 339 2.28 -2.37 0.00
N THR A 340 1.43 -3.41 -0.07
CA THR A 340 0.69 -3.76 -1.30
C THR A 340 -0.38 -2.71 -1.61
N ARG A 341 -1.11 -2.25 -0.59
CA ARG A 341 -2.14 -1.21 -0.73
C ARG A 341 -1.55 0.14 -1.19
N ILE A 342 -0.35 0.50 -0.74
CA ILE A 342 0.34 1.72 -1.19
C ILE A 342 0.67 1.62 -2.68
N LEU A 343 1.18 0.47 -3.15
CA LEU A 343 1.48 0.27 -4.57
C LEU A 343 0.21 0.25 -5.43
N GLU A 344 -0.88 -0.33 -4.93
CA GLU A 344 -2.19 -0.28 -5.61
C GLU A 344 -2.70 1.15 -5.75
N TRP A 345 -2.68 1.92 -4.66
CA TRP A 345 -2.99 3.34 -4.69
C TRP A 345 -2.12 4.09 -5.71
N ALA A 346 -0.81 3.82 -5.72
CA ALA A 346 0.14 4.48 -6.61
C ALA A 346 -0.20 4.20 -8.08
N ALA A 347 -0.48 2.94 -8.44
CA ALA A 347 -0.88 2.56 -9.79
C ALA A 347 -2.19 3.22 -10.24
N ARG A 348 -3.20 3.24 -9.37
CA ARG A 348 -4.49 3.89 -9.65
C ARG A 348 -4.37 5.41 -9.79
N ALA A 349 -3.48 6.03 -9.00
CA ALA A 349 -3.20 7.46 -9.04
C ALA A 349 -2.15 7.87 -10.10
N ARG A 350 -1.64 6.92 -10.89
CA ARG A 350 -0.58 7.13 -11.90
C ARG A 350 0.75 7.67 -11.31
N ILE A 351 1.09 7.22 -10.10
CA ILE A 351 2.32 7.57 -9.39
C ILE A 351 3.32 6.41 -9.52
N GLY A 352 4.42 6.64 -10.23
CA GLY A 352 5.41 5.61 -10.55
C GLY A 352 6.32 5.27 -9.39
N HIS A 353 6.10 4.14 -8.71
CA HIS A 353 6.95 3.68 -7.60
C HIS A 353 8.43 3.50 -7.99
N ARG A 354 8.74 3.32 -9.28
CA ARG A 354 10.12 3.34 -9.81
C ARG A 354 10.83 4.64 -9.50
N GLY A 355 10.13 5.78 -9.47
CA GLY A 355 10.75 7.06 -9.16
C GLY A 355 11.31 7.08 -7.74
N PHE A 356 10.56 6.53 -6.79
CA PHE A 356 11.02 6.33 -5.42
C PHE A 356 12.23 5.39 -5.34
N LEU A 357 12.26 4.32 -6.14
CA LEU A 357 13.41 3.41 -6.20
C LEU A 357 14.66 4.07 -6.80
N GLU A 358 14.51 4.86 -7.86
CA GLU A 358 15.61 5.59 -8.52
C GLU A 358 16.25 6.63 -7.59
N LEU A 359 15.45 7.26 -6.71
CA LEU A 359 15.94 8.20 -5.71
C LEU A 359 16.57 7.54 -4.47
N GLY A 360 16.79 6.22 -4.50
CA GLY A 360 17.49 5.46 -3.46
C GLY A 360 16.56 4.75 -2.47
N GLY A 361 15.24 4.92 -2.57
CA GLY A 361 14.22 4.18 -1.82
C GLY A 361 14.46 4.14 -0.30
N ASN A 362 15.12 3.09 0.19
CA ASN A 362 15.37 2.89 1.61
C ASN A 362 16.36 3.92 2.17
N GLU A 363 17.35 4.31 1.37
CA GLU A 363 18.30 5.36 1.77
C GLU A 363 17.62 6.71 1.90
N LEU A 364 16.67 7.02 1.00
CA LEU A 364 15.89 8.25 1.00
C LEU A 364 15.06 8.41 2.28
N LEU A 365 14.33 7.36 2.67
CA LEU A 365 13.56 7.34 3.91
C LEU A 365 14.47 7.28 5.15
N GLY A 366 15.53 6.48 5.09
CA GLY A 366 16.49 6.35 6.19
C GLY A 366 17.24 7.65 6.49
N SER A 367 17.61 8.43 5.46
CA SER A 367 18.16 9.78 5.67
C SER A 367 17.14 10.71 6.30
N ALA A 368 15.89 10.65 5.84
CA ALA A 368 14.85 11.52 6.39
C ALA A 368 14.62 11.24 7.88
N VAL A 369 14.57 9.97 8.28
CA VAL A 369 14.47 9.57 9.69
C VAL A 369 15.67 10.05 10.52
N ARG A 370 16.89 9.87 10.02
CA ARG A 370 18.11 10.28 10.73
C ARG A 370 18.21 11.80 10.93
N ASN A 371 17.74 12.58 9.95
CA ASN A 371 17.85 14.03 9.98
C ASN A 371 16.68 14.69 10.71
N ALA A 372 15.46 14.22 10.49
CA ALA A 372 14.25 14.83 11.03
C ALA A 372 14.03 14.51 12.52
N ALA A 373 14.26 13.27 12.96
CA ALA A 373 13.86 12.86 14.30
C ALA A 373 14.65 11.65 14.85
N PRO A 374 15.99 11.74 14.97
CA PRO A 374 16.82 10.61 15.40
C PRO A 374 16.50 10.12 16.83
N ALA A 375 15.89 10.97 17.66
CA ALA A 375 15.47 10.60 19.02
C ALA A 375 14.05 10.02 19.10
N ARG A 376 13.19 10.24 18.09
CA ARG A 376 11.81 9.72 18.08
C ARG A 376 11.65 8.39 17.37
N ILE A 377 12.41 8.16 16.29
CA ILE A 377 12.29 6.95 15.49
C ILE A 377 13.61 6.19 15.60
N GLY A 378 13.55 5.03 16.25
CA GLY A 378 14.71 4.16 16.45
C GLY A 378 15.26 3.60 15.15
N PHE A 379 16.54 3.22 15.16
CA PHE A 379 17.15 2.56 14.01
C PHE A 379 16.45 1.23 13.70
N GLY A 380 15.92 1.10 12.49
CA GLY A 380 15.19 -0.10 12.06
C GLY A 380 13.75 -0.20 12.58
N GLU A 381 13.27 0.81 13.29
CA GLU A 381 11.87 0.90 13.71
C GLU A 381 10.97 1.18 12.49
N ARG A 382 9.77 0.58 12.49
CA ARG A 382 8.79 0.80 11.42
C ARG A 382 8.05 2.12 11.62
N LEU A 383 7.81 2.84 10.53
CA LEU A 383 7.08 4.12 10.56
C LEU A 383 5.66 3.97 11.07
N ASP A 384 4.99 2.85 10.80
CA ASP A 384 3.63 2.64 11.32
C ASP A 384 3.56 2.36 12.82
N GLN A 385 4.68 2.00 13.45
CA GLN A 385 4.80 1.93 14.90
C GLN A 385 5.02 3.32 15.48
N ALA A 386 5.96 4.08 14.91
CA ALA A 386 6.33 5.41 15.41
C ALA A 386 5.29 6.52 15.11
N LEU A 387 4.68 6.52 13.92
CA LEU A 387 3.69 7.54 13.50
C LEU A 387 2.24 7.07 13.68
N GLY A 388 2.04 5.78 13.88
CA GLY A 388 0.75 5.14 13.67
C GLY A 388 0.48 4.81 12.20
N ARG A 389 -0.34 3.77 11.98
CA ARG A 389 -0.60 3.16 10.66
C ARG A 389 -1.04 4.17 9.60
N ALA A 390 -2.02 5.02 9.91
CA ALA A 390 -2.59 5.96 8.92
C ALA A 390 -1.54 7.00 8.46
N ALA A 391 -0.88 7.65 9.42
CA ALA A 391 0.13 8.67 9.14
C ALA A 391 1.33 8.09 8.37
N ALA A 392 1.78 6.87 8.72
CA ALA A 392 2.87 6.21 7.99
C ALA A 392 2.50 5.89 6.53
N ILE A 393 1.27 5.42 6.29
CA ILE A 393 0.78 5.16 4.93
C ILE A 393 0.72 6.47 4.13
N ASP A 394 0.18 7.55 4.71
CA ASP A 394 0.05 8.82 4.04
C ASP A 394 1.40 9.47 3.74
N PHE A 395 2.34 9.38 4.67
CA PHE A 395 3.72 9.82 4.46
C PHE A 395 4.40 9.06 3.30
N LEU A 396 4.31 7.73 3.27
CA LEU A 396 4.92 6.93 2.19
C LEU A 396 4.27 7.22 0.83
N LYS A 397 2.95 7.44 0.80
CA LYS A 397 2.24 7.88 -0.41
C LYS A 397 2.76 9.24 -0.90
N ALA A 398 2.95 10.19 0.01
CA ALA A 398 3.52 11.51 -0.30
C ALA A 398 4.96 11.37 -0.84
N ALA A 399 5.80 10.54 -0.22
CA ALA A 399 7.16 10.28 -0.67
C ALA A 399 7.21 9.67 -2.09
N LEU A 400 6.35 8.70 -2.40
CA LEU A 400 6.23 8.12 -3.75
C LEU A 400 5.81 9.18 -4.78
N ARG A 401 4.85 10.04 -4.43
CA ARG A 401 4.38 11.13 -5.28
C ARG A 401 5.49 12.15 -5.55
N ALA A 402 6.11 12.66 -4.49
CA ALA A 402 7.20 13.63 -4.57
C ALA A 402 8.35 13.10 -5.44
N SER A 403 8.72 11.84 -5.26
CA SER A 403 9.76 11.18 -6.05
C SER A 403 9.40 11.09 -7.53
N THR A 404 8.15 10.69 -7.84
CA THR A 404 7.65 10.57 -9.21
C THR A 404 7.65 11.92 -9.91
N GLU A 405 7.03 12.93 -9.28
CA GLU A 405 6.88 14.27 -9.85
C GLU A 405 8.24 14.93 -10.05
N ALA A 406 9.14 14.78 -9.08
CA ALA A 406 10.47 15.36 -9.17
C ALA A 406 11.30 14.79 -10.33
N LEU A 407 11.29 13.47 -10.52
CA LEU A 407 12.01 12.87 -11.64
C LEU A 407 11.37 13.21 -12.99
N LEU A 408 10.03 13.25 -13.07
CA LEU A 408 9.35 13.69 -14.29
C LEU A 408 9.67 15.14 -14.67
N ALA A 409 9.85 16.00 -13.66
CA ALA A 409 10.20 17.41 -13.82
C ALA A 409 11.72 17.68 -13.89
N GLY A 410 12.58 16.66 -13.79
CA GLY A 410 14.04 16.82 -13.78
C GLY A 410 14.57 17.62 -12.59
N ARG A 411 13.86 17.63 -11.45
CA ARG A 411 14.27 18.34 -10.22
C ARG A 411 15.45 17.63 -9.55
N SER A 412 16.21 18.39 -8.76
CA SER A 412 17.34 17.85 -8.01
C SER A 412 16.88 16.86 -6.93
N VAL A 413 17.66 15.78 -6.73
CA VAL A 413 17.41 14.79 -5.66
C VAL A 413 17.45 15.42 -4.27
N ARG A 414 18.31 16.43 -4.08
CA ARG A 414 18.44 17.16 -2.81
C ARG A 414 17.12 17.81 -2.40
N THR A 415 16.46 18.51 -3.31
CA THR A 415 15.16 19.14 -3.05
C THR A 415 14.09 18.12 -2.64
N VAL A 416 14.13 16.90 -3.19
CA VAL A 416 13.20 15.83 -2.81
C VAL A 416 13.48 15.30 -1.42
N ARG A 417 14.76 15.19 -1.04
CA ARG A 417 15.16 14.80 0.33
C ARG A 417 14.66 15.83 1.34
N ASP A 418 14.95 17.11 1.11
CA ASP A 418 14.52 18.20 1.99
C ASP A 418 12.98 18.23 2.13
N GLN A 419 12.25 17.99 1.04
CA GLN A 419 10.79 17.89 1.07
C GLN A 419 10.30 16.69 1.91
N ILE A 420 10.87 15.50 1.70
CA ILE A 420 10.48 14.29 2.44
C ILE A 420 10.84 14.42 3.93
N GLU A 421 11.97 15.05 4.25
CA GLU A 421 12.35 15.40 5.62
C GLU A 421 11.31 16.32 6.26
N ALA A 422 10.95 17.42 5.61
CA ALA A 422 9.93 18.34 6.09
C ALA A 422 8.56 17.66 6.22
N ASP A 423 8.18 16.79 5.28
CA ASP A 423 6.94 16.01 5.36
C ASP A 423 6.92 15.12 6.61
N LEU A 424 8.03 14.44 6.92
CA LEU A 424 8.14 13.58 8.09
C LEU A 424 8.00 14.37 9.40
N VAL A 425 8.65 15.53 9.50
CA VAL A 425 8.51 16.44 10.64
C VAL A 425 7.05 16.81 10.86
N ARG A 426 6.34 17.24 9.80
CA ARG A 426 4.91 17.59 9.89
C ARG A 426 4.02 16.43 10.32
N HIS A 427 4.37 15.19 9.96
CA HIS A 427 3.64 14.03 10.45
C HIS A 427 3.86 13.77 11.95
N LEU A 428 5.08 13.97 12.45
CA LEU A 428 5.41 13.86 13.87
C LEU A 428 4.72 14.95 14.70
N GLU A 429 4.71 16.19 14.20
CA GLU A 429 4.01 17.32 14.83
C GLU A 429 2.51 17.09 14.90
N ARG A 430 1.89 16.53 13.84
CA ARG A 430 0.46 16.18 13.86
C ARG A 430 0.13 15.09 14.89
N VAL A 431 1.04 14.15 15.11
CA VAL A 431 0.90 13.15 16.19
C VAL A 431 0.90 13.86 17.55
N ASP A 432 1.87 14.76 17.77
CA ASP A 432 1.98 15.52 19.01
C ASP A 432 0.73 16.39 19.24
N GLY A 433 0.23 17.07 18.20
CA GLY A 433 -1.02 17.84 18.26
C GLY A 433 -2.27 17.01 18.58
N THR A 434 -2.34 15.76 18.10
CA THR A 434 -3.44 14.85 18.45
C THR A 434 -3.41 14.48 19.94
N LEU A 435 -2.22 14.31 20.51
CA LEU A 435 -2.03 14.03 21.93
C LEU A 435 -2.31 15.29 22.78
N LEU A 436 -1.89 16.48 22.34
CA LEU A 436 -2.25 17.75 22.98
C LEU A 436 -3.76 18.00 22.97
N ALA A 437 -4.47 17.61 21.91
CA ALA A 437 -5.93 17.65 21.89
C ALA A 437 -6.56 16.74 22.96
N ALA A 438 -5.89 15.67 23.39
CA ALA A 438 -6.33 14.86 24.52
C ALA A 438 -6.11 15.58 25.87
N VAL A 439 -4.98 16.28 26.02
CA VAL A 439 -4.73 17.17 27.17
C VAL A 439 -5.77 18.28 27.25
N LEU A 440 -6.13 18.90 26.12
CA LEU A 440 -7.19 19.91 26.07
C LEU A 440 -8.53 19.36 26.55
N ARG A 441 -8.86 18.10 26.22
CA ARG A 441 -10.06 17.44 26.75
C ARG A 441 -10.02 17.26 28.27
N GLN A 442 -8.86 16.95 28.85
CA GLN A 442 -8.70 16.88 30.32
C GLN A 442 -8.98 18.23 30.98
N ILE A 443 -8.40 19.30 30.45
CA ILE A 443 -8.62 20.65 30.96
C ILE A 443 -10.10 21.05 30.85
N GLY A 444 -10.78 20.64 29.78
CA GLY A 444 -12.23 20.82 29.64
C GLY A 444 -13.04 20.11 30.73
N LEU A 445 -12.62 18.91 31.15
CA LEU A 445 -13.26 18.19 32.26
C LEU A 445 -12.98 18.88 33.61
N ALA A 446 -11.78 19.39 33.83
CA ALA A 446 -11.46 20.20 35.00
C ALA A 446 -12.34 21.46 35.07
N HIS A 447 -12.51 22.17 33.95
CA HIS A 447 -13.43 23.29 33.84
C HIS A 447 -14.88 22.90 34.22
N ASP A 448 -15.37 21.75 33.74
CA ASP A 448 -16.70 21.25 34.09
C ASP A 448 -16.88 20.98 35.59
N LEU A 449 -15.82 20.51 36.27
CA LEU A 449 -15.81 20.34 37.73
C LEU A 449 -15.92 21.68 38.45
N VAL A 450 -15.07 22.66 38.11
CA VAL A 450 -15.12 24.00 38.72
C VAL A 450 -16.49 24.65 38.49
N ALA A 451 -17.06 24.51 37.30
CA ALA A 451 -18.38 25.03 36.98
C ALA A 451 -19.49 24.34 37.79
N ALA A 452 -19.35 23.05 38.10
CA ALA A 452 -20.30 22.33 38.96
C ALA A 452 -20.22 22.82 40.42
N ILE A 453 -19.02 22.98 40.96
CA ILE A 453 -18.78 23.54 42.31
C ILE A 453 -19.35 24.96 42.38
N SER A 454 -19.04 25.81 41.40
CA SER A 454 -19.51 27.20 41.35
C SER A 454 -21.04 27.30 41.35
N ARG A 455 -21.72 26.46 40.56
CA ARG A 455 -23.19 26.39 40.55
C ARG A 455 -23.75 25.92 41.88
N HIS A 456 -23.10 24.95 42.53
CA HIS A 456 -23.51 24.48 43.85
C HIS A 456 -23.42 25.59 44.91
N LEU A 457 -22.29 26.30 44.96
CA LEU A 457 -22.09 27.44 45.87
C LEU A 457 -23.10 28.57 45.60
N ALA A 458 -23.40 28.85 44.33
CA ALA A 458 -24.41 29.84 43.96
C ALA A 458 -25.82 29.44 44.43
N ALA A 459 -26.19 28.17 44.34
CA ALA A 459 -27.46 27.65 44.84
C ALA A 459 -27.57 27.79 46.37
N LEU A 460 -26.51 27.43 47.10
CA LEU A 460 -26.44 27.62 48.56
C LEU A 460 -26.58 29.09 48.95
N ARG A 461 -25.88 30.00 48.25
CA ARG A 461 -25.95 31.44 48.50
C ARG A 461 -27.34 32.03 48.22
N ALA A 462 -28.05 31.49 47.23
CA ALA A 462 -29.42 31.89 46.89
C ALA A 462 -30.48 31.25 47.81
N GLY A 463 -30.09 30.41 48.77
CA GLY A 463 -31.01 29.65 49.61
C GLY A 463 -31.85 28.64 48.83
N GLN A 464 -31.38 28.21 47.66
CA GLN A 464 -32.04 27.23 46.80
C GLN A 464 -31.64 25.81 47.22
N PRO A 465 -32.52 24.81 47.03
CA PRO A 465 -32.16 23.42 47.28
C PRO A 465 -31.03 23.01 46.34
N ALA A 466 -29.91 22.58 46.92
CA ALA A 466 -28.74 22.09 46.19
C ALA A 466 -28.62 20.57 46.39
N ASP A 467 -28.69 19.80 45.31
CA ASP A 467 -28.55 18.35 45.37
C ASP A 467 -27.07 17.95 45.50
N ARG A 468 -26.65 17.75 46.75
CA ARG A 468 -25.28 17.39 47.16
C ARG A 468 -24.87 16.03 46.60
N LYS A 469 -25.80 15.08 46.60
CA LYS A 469 -25.54 13.72 46.12
C LYS A 469 -25.30 13.74 44.61
N LEU A 470 -26.13 14.49 43.89
CA LEU A 470 -25.95 14.67 42.45
C LEU A 470 -24.64 15.38 42.10
N LEU A 471 -24.18 16.36 42.91
CA LEU A 471 -22.88 16.99 42.72
C LEU A 471 -21.75 15.97 42.80
N ALA A 472 -21.68 15.21 43.91
CA ALA A 472 -20.62 14.23 44.13
C ALA A 472 -20.64 13.12 43.06
N GLU A 473 -21.82 12.56 42.74
CA GLU A 473 -21.96 11.52 41.72
C GLU A 473 -21.53 12.02 40.32
N ARG A 474 -21.92 13.25 39.95
CA ARG A 474 -21.56 13.82 38.66
C ARG A 474 -20.08 14.13 38.55
N CYS A 475 -19.49 14.71 39.60
CA CYS A 475 -18.06 15.04 39.60
C CYS A 475 -17.19 13.79 39.62
N GLY A 476 -17.54 12.77 40.41
CA GLY A 476 -16.86 11.47 40.37
C GLY A 476 -16.97 10.79 39.00
N ALA A 477 -18.10 10.92 38.28
CA ALA A 477 -18.21 10.42 36.91
C ALA A 477 -17.35 11.19 35.90
N ILE A 478 -17.07 12.48 36.14
CA ILE A 478 -16.19 13.30 35.31
C ILE A 478 -14.73 12.89 35.54
N GLU A 479 -14.30 12.70 36.79
CA GLU A 479 -12.96 12.19 37.13
C GLU A 479 -12.71 10.80 36.52
N GLN A 480 -13.65 9.86 36.65
CA GLN A 480 -13.49 8.52 36.05
C GLN A 480 -13.34 8.56 34.51
N LYS A 481 -13.91 9.59 33.88
CA LYS A 481 -13.74 9.84 32.45
C LYS A 481 -12.38 10.46 32.15
N ALA A 482 -11.92 11.38 32.98
CA ALA A 482 -10.59 11.98 32.91
C ALA A 482 -9.51 10.90 33.03
N ASP A 483 -9.56 10.04 34.05
CA ASP A 483 -8.64 8.92 34.26
C ASP A 483 -8.51 8.03 33.04
N ARG A 484 -9.65 7.67 32.43
CA ARG A 484 -9.66 6.81 31.25
C ARG A 484 -8.95 7.45 30.08
N ILE A 485 -9.21 8.73 29.82
CA ILE A 485 -8.54 9.47 28.75
C ILE A 485 -7.05 9.61 29.06
N ALA A 486 -6.66 9.86 30.31
CA ALA A 486 -5.26 9.99 30.72
C ALA A 486 -4.50 8.67 30.51
N LEU A 487 -5.08 7.55 30.97
CA LEU A 487 -4.52 6.21 30.78
C LEU A 487 -4.38 5.82 29.30
N GLU A 488 -5.40 6.08 28.49
CA GLU A 488 -5.36 5.83 27.04
C GLU A 488 -4.29 6.69 26.35
N THR A 489 -4.20 7.96 26.72
CA THR A 489 -3.25 8.91 26.11
C THR A 489 -1.80 8.58 26.51
N ARG A 490 -1.53 8.20 27.77
CA ARG A 490 -0.20 7.75 28.21
C ARG A 490 0.28 6.53 27.42
N LYS A 491 -0.59 5.54 27.21
CA LYS A 491 -0.28 4.37 26.36
C LYS A 491 0.11 4.79 24.95
N GLU A 492 -0.58 5.78 24.39
CA GLU A 492 -0.28 6.29 23.04
C GLU A 492 1.03 7.09 23.00
N VAL A 493 1.34 7.89 24.03
CA VAL A 493 2.62 8.59 24.16
C VAL A 493 3.78 7.60 24.14
N ASP A 494 3.69 6.53 24.95
CA ASP A 494 4.72 5.48 25.00
C ASP A 494 4.81 4.73 23.66
N ARG A 495 3.66 4.36 23.10
CA ARG A 495 3.59 3.59 21.84
C ARG A 495 4.17 4.36 20.65
N LEU A 496 3.98 5.68 20.61
CA LEU A 496 4.40 6.55 19.51
C LEU A 496 5.73 7.28 19.79
N ASN A 497 6.39 6.94 20.91
CA ASN A 497 7.59 7.61 21.40
C ASN A 497 7.48 9.13 21.27
N ALA A 498 6.34 9.67 21.75
CA ALA A 498 6.03 11.09 21.68
C ALA A 498 6.88 11.85 22.69
N ARG A 499 6.85 13.19 22.61
CA ARG A 499 7.68 14.02 23.49
C ARG A 499 7.32 13.76 24.96
N PRO A 500 8.31 13.51 25.84
CA PRO A 500 8.05 13.24 27.26
C PRO A 500 7.29 14.37 27.97
N THR A 501 7.39 15.61 27.47
CA THR A 501 6.65 16.75 27.99
C THR A 501 5.14 16.59 27.83
N ILE A 502 4.65 15.87 26.83
CA ILE A 502 3.22 15.61 26.64
C ILE A 502 2.69 14.69 27.76
N ALA A 503 3.42 13.63 28.11
CA ALA A 503 3.06 12.80 29.27
C ALA A 503 2.98 13.63 30.55
N GLN A 504 3.98 14.48 30.80
CA GLN A 504 4.01 15.35 31.99
C GLN A 504 2.83 16.34 32.03
N LEU A 505 2.39 16.84 30.87
CA LEU A 505 1.20 17.70 30.77
C LEU A 505 -0.08 16.94 31.10
N ILE A 506 -0.20 15.67 30.67
CA ILE A 506 -1.33 14.80 31.03
C ILE A 506 -1.35 14.60 32.55
N ASP A 507 -0.21 14.26 33.15
CA ASP A 507 -0.12 14.02 34.59
C ASP A 507 -0.54 15.25 35.40
N ARG A 508 -0.10 16.45 35.01
CA ARG A 508 -0.53 17.69 35.70
C ARG A 508 -2.00 18.04 35.52
N ALA A 509 -2.56 17.75 34.34
CA ALA A 509 -3.99 17.97 34.10
C ALA A 509 -4.86 17.01 34.92
N GLU A 510 -4.43 15.75 35.06
CA GLU A 510 -5.07 14.74 35.92
C GLU A 510 -4.99 15.12 37.40
N GLU A 511 -3.80 15.49 37.90
CA GLU A 511 -3.65 15.99 39.28
C GLU A 511 -4.57 17.18 39.59
N ALA A 512 -4.81 18.07 38.62
CA ALA A 512 -5.74 19.19 38.79
C ALA A 512 -7.21 18.71 38.83
N VAL A 513 -7.57 17.72 38.00
CA VAL A 513 -8.89 17.09 38.02
C VAL A 513 -9.16 16.42 39.37
N ASP A 514 -8.18 15.71 39.92
CA ASP A 514 -8.29 15.03 41.22
C ASP A 514 -8.56 16.02 42.37
N GLU A 515 -7.80 17.12 42.42
CA GLU A 515 -8.01 18.16 43.43
C GLU A 515 -9.39 18.83 43.30
N LEU A 516 -9.90 18.97 42.07
CA LEU A 516 -11.24 19.53 41.81
C LEU A 516 -12.37 18.53 42.10
N GLU A 517 -12.16 17.25 41.89
CA GLU A 517 -13.10 16.20 42.32
C GLU A 517 -13.19 16.20 43.85
N GLN A 518 -12.04 16.23 44.53
CA GLN A 518 -11.98 16.32 45.99
C GLN A 518 -12.66 17.59 46.50
N ALA A 519 -12.49 18.73 45.82
CA ALA A 519 -13.21 19.97 46.11
C ALA A 519 -14.73 19.78 45.96
N ALA A 520 -15.20 19.13 44.90
CA ALA A 520 -16.63 18.85 44.72
C ALA A 520 -17.20 17.92 45.79
N PHE A 521 -16.43 16.91 46.23
CA PHE A 521 -16.80 16.05 47.34
C PHE A 521 -16.94 16.86 48.63
N ILE A 522 -15.96 17.70 48.98
CA ILE A 522 -16.02 18.54 50.18
C ILE A 522 -17.20 19.53 50.11
N ALA A 523 -17.44 20.14 48.95
CA ALA A 523 -18.58 21.03 48.73
C ALA A 523 -19.92 20.32 48.99
N SER A 524 -20.03 19.04 48.61
CA SER A 524 -21.23 18.23 48.88
C SER A 524 -21.48 17.98 50.38
N LEU A 525 -20.44 18.04 51.21
CA LEU A 525 -20.51 17.84 52.66
C LEU A 525 -20.78 19.12 53.45
N MET A 526 -20.71 20.29 52.81
CA MET A 526 -20.91 21.58 53.48
C MET A 526 -22.30 21.67 54.15
N PRO A 527 -22.46 22.35 55.29
CA PRO A 527 -23.77 22.57 55.92
C PRO A 527 -24.77 23.29 54.99
N GLU A 528 -26.08 23.01 55.13
CA GLU A 528 -27.11 23.67 54.28
C GLU A 528 -27.22 25.17 54.53
N ARG A 529 -26.84 25.60 55.73
CA ARG A 529 -26.83 26.99 56.16
C ARG A 529 -25.39 27.41 56.43
N THR A 530 -24.67 27.74 55.37
CA THR A 530 -23.34 28.35 55.46
C THR A 530 -23.48 29.87 55.37
N ASP A 531 -22.65 30.59 56.13
CA ASP A 531 -22.65 32.06 56.11
C ASP A 531 -22.40 32.60 54.68
N PRO A 532 -23.21 33.57 54.20
CA PRO A 532 -23.06 34.11 52.85
C PRO A 532 -21.67 34.71 52.55
N SER A 533 -20.95 35.21 53.56
CA SER A 533 -19.59 35.73 53.39
C SER A 533 -18.58 34.63 53.05
N LEU A 534 -18.72 33.45 53.66
CA LEU A 534 -17.88 32.27 53.35
C LEU A 534 -18.19 31.74 51.95
N LEU A 535 -19.46 31.68 51.57
CA LEU A 535 -19.88 31.27 50.23
C LEU A 535 -19.41 32.26 49.15
N ALA A 536 -19.38 33.55 49.45
CA ALA A 536 -18.84 34.57 48.55
C ALA A 536 -17.32 34.40 48.35
N ALA A 537 -16.56 34.20 49.43
CA ALA A 537 -15.11 33.98 49.36
C ALA A 537 -14.75 32.73 48.53
N LEU A 538 -15.47 31.61 48.75
CA LEU A 538 -15.29 30.39 47.95
C LEU A 538 -15.68 30.58 46.47
N ALA A 539 -16.70 31.38 46.19
CA ALA A 539 -17.10 31.69 44.82
C ALA A 539 -16.06 32.54 44.07
N GLU A 540 -15.41 33.48 44.76
CA GLU A 540 -14.29 34.25 44.20
C GLU A 540 -13.11 33.33 43.87
N LEU A 541 -12.76 32.41 44.77
CA LEU A 541 -11.71 31.42 44.52
C LEU A 541 -12.06 30.48 43.34
N CYS A 542 -13.32 30.04 43.24
CA CYS A 542 -13.78 29.28 42.08
C CYS A 542 -13.65 30.07 40.77
N ALA A 543 -13.89 31.38 40.78
CA ALA A 543 -13.72 32.23 39.59
C ALA A 543 -12.25 32.29 39.13
N VAL A 544 -11.31 32.27 40.08
CA VAL A 544 -9.88 32.14 39.76
C VAL A 544 -9.57 30.77 39.16
N ALA A 545 -10.08 29.68 39.73
CA ALA A 545 -9.89 28.34 39.18
C ALA A 545 -10.52 28.17 37.79
N MET A 546 -11.70 28.77 37.54
CA MET A 546 -12.30 28.84 36.19
C MET A 546 -11.33 29.52 35.22
N THR A 547 -10.82 30.69 35.59
CA THR A 547 -9.85 31.43 34.78
C THR A 547 -8.60 30.58 34.48
N ALA A 548 -8.07 29.86 35.48
CA ALA A 548 -6.92 28.97 35.28
C ALA A 548 -7.22 27.88 34.25
N THR A 549 -8.39 27.23 34.30
CA THR A 549 -8.77 26.20 33.31
C THR A 549 -8.91 26.78 31.89
N GLU A 550 -9.52 27.96 31.74
CA GLU A 550 -9.68 28.63 30.44
C GLU A 550 -8.35 29.06 29.84
N VAL A 551 -7.44 29.57 30.67
CA VAL A 551 -6.09 29.96 30.27
C VAL A 551 -5.28 28.74 29.87
N ALA A 552 -5.32 27.66 30.65
CA ALA A 552 -4.65 26.42 30.33
C ALA A 552 -5.15 25.85 28.99
N ALA A 553 -6.47 25.84 28.78
CA ALA A 553 -7.08 25.39 27.53
C ALA A 553 -6.61 26.22 26.32
N SER A 554 -6.64 27.54 26.47
CA SER A 554 -6.17 28.47 25.42
C SER A 554 -4.68 28.28 25.12
N GLY A 555 -3.86 28.08 26.14
CA GLY A 555 -2.43 27.84 25.99
C GLY A 555 -2.10 26.54 25.26
N VAL A 556 -2.82 25.45 25.56
CA VAL A 556 -2.66 24.16 24.85
C VAL A 556 -3.13 24.24 23.40
N ALA A 557 -4.25 24.93 23.16
CA ALA A 557 -4.76 25.14 21.82
C ALA A 557 -3.71 25.91 20.98
N ALA A 558 -3.19 27.03 21.49
CA ALA A 558 -2.14 27.79 20.82
C ALA A 558 -0.86 26.95 20.62
N ALA A 559 -0.44 26.16 21.61
CA ALA A 559 0.73 25.29 21.50
C ALA A 559 0.60 24.20 20.42
N THR A 560 -0.63 23.78 20.09
CA THR A 560 -0.88 22.81 19.01
C THR A 560 -0.54 23.40 17.64
N ASP A 561 -0.65 24.72 17.48
CA ASP A 561 -0.44 25.44 16.22
C ASP A 561 0.96 26.09 16.11
N VAL A 562 1.74 26.14 17.20
CA VAL A 562 3.12 26.67 17.21
C VAL A 562 4.01 26.09 16.11
N PRO A 563 3.97 24.77 15.81
CA PRO A 563 4.79 24.20 14.74
C PRO A 563 4.51 24.79 13.34
N GLU A 564 3.36 25.44 13.13
CA GLU A 564 3.09 26.16 11.86
C GLU A 564 3.94 27.44 11.70
N GLY A 565 4.74 27.80 12.71
CA GLY A 565 5.68 28.92 12.67
C GLY A 565 5.02 30.30 12.77
N ARG A 566 3.75 30.36 13.18
CA ARG A 566 3.05 31.62 13.39
C ARG A 566 3.45 32.23 14.73
N ARG A 567 3.97 33.45 14.66
CA ARG A 567 4.41 34.20 15.84
C ARG A 567 3.29 34.43 16.86
N ALA A 568 2.07 34.69 16.40
CA ALA A 568 0.92 34.92 17.27
C ALA A 568 0.65 33.71 18.18
N ASP A 569 0.66 32.49 17.62
CA ASP A 569 0.40 31.26 18.36
C ASP A 569 1.46 31.02 19.47
N SER A 570 2.72 31.37 19.19
CA SER A 570 3.80 31.30 20.18
C SER A 570 3.66 32.34 21.30
N GLU A 571 3.27 33.57 20.95
CA GLU A 571 3.03 34.64 21.91
C GLU A 571 1.81 34.34 22.80
N ASP A 572 0.73 33.82 22.22
CA ASP A 572 -0.49 33.42 22.94
C ASP A 572 -0.20 32.26 23.91
N ALA A 573 0.53 31.24 23.45
CA ALA A 573 0.89 30.11 24.28
C ALA A 573 1.82 30.51 25.45
N LEU A 574 2.76 31.44 25.22
CA LEU A 574 3.61 32.00 26.28
C LEU A 574 2.84 32.93 27.23
N SER A 575 1.89 33.72 26.71
CA SER A 575 1.01 34.56 27.52
C SER A 575 0.20 33.74 28.50
N ALA A 576 -0.30 32.57 28.07
CA ALA A 576 -1.01 31.64 28.94
C ALA A 576 -0.15 31.21 30.15
N VAL A 577 1.15 30.99 29.97
CA VAL A 577 2.06 30.62 31.07
C VAL A 577 2.08 31.69 32.16
N THR A 578 2.24 32.96 31.79
CA THR A 578 2.23 34.06 32.76
C THR A 578 0.88 34.18 33.46
N ARG A 579 -0.22 34.07 32.70
CA ARG A 579 -1.57 34.16 33.26
C ARG A 579 -1.92 33.02 34.22
N LEU A 580 -1.33 31.83 34.03
CA LEU A 580 -1.48 30.71 34.98
C LEU A 580 -0.74 30.97 36.30
N ILE A 581 0.43 31.59 36.25
CA ILE A 581 1.16 32.01 37.44
C ILE A 581 0.38 33.11 38.18
N ASP A 582 -0.18 34.07 37.45
CA ASP A 582 -1.01 35.12 38.07
C ASP A 582 -2.27 34.55 38.72
N ALA A 583 -2.88 33.52 38.12
CA ALA A 583 -4.04 32.83 38.68
C ALA A 583 -3.68 32.05 39.96
N GLU A 584 -2.53 31.38 40.01
CA GLU A 584 -2.04 30.71 41.22
C GLU A 584 -1.82 31.72 42.35
N HIS A 585 -1.08 32.81 42.13
CA HIS A 585 -0.91 33.86 43.14
C HIS A 585 -2.24 34.47 43.62
N ALA A 586 -3.21 34.66 42.72
CA ALA A 586 -4.53 35.15 43.10
C ALA A 586 -5.28 34.14 43.98
N ALA A 587 -5.27 32.86 43.61
CA ALA A 587 -5.89 31.79 44.40
C ALA A 587 -5.27 31.68 45.80
N ASP A 588 -3.95 31.80 45.88
CA ASP A 588 -3.16 31.82 47.11
C ASP A 588 -3.61 32.97 48.04
N GLY A 589 -3.87 34.15 47.46
CA GLY A 589 -4.43 35.30 48.16
C GLY A 589 -5.87 35.07 48.66
N HIS A 590 -6.73 34.50 47.80
CA HIS A 590 -8.14 34.21 48.15
C HIS A 590 -8.27 33.09 49.19
N GLU A 591 -7.42 32.05 49.15
CA GLU A 591 -7.35 31.01 50.18
C GLU A 591 -6.99 31.64 51.52
N ARG A 592 -5.95 32.47 51.58
CA ARG A 592 -5.52 33.13 52.84
C ARG A 592 -6.59 34.06 53.39
N ALA A 593 -7.29 34.79 52.52
CA ALA A 593 -8.41 35.64 52.90
C ALA A 593 -9.58 34.81 53.47
N THR A 594 -9.90 33.68 52.84
CA THR A 594 -10.92 32.73 53.30
C THR A 594 -10.53 32.15 54.67
N THR A 595 -9.27 31.77 54.84
CA THR A 595 -8.72 31.28 56.10
C THR A 595 -8.84 32.33 57.21
N ALA A 596 -8.45 33.58 56.96
CA ALA A 596 -8.59 34.67 57.93
C ALA A 596 -10.05 34.92 58.31
N LEU A 597 -10.98 34.86 57.34
CA LEU A 597 -12.41 35.00 57.58
C LEU A 597 -12.94 33.90 58.51
N VAL A 598 -12.56 32.63 58.28
CA VAL A 598 -12.96 31.50 59.11
C VAL A 598 -12.47 31.66 60.56
N PHE A 599 -11.18 31.96 60.75
CA PHE A 599 -10.60 32.10 62.09
C PHE A 599 -11.09 33.34 62.85
N GLY A 600 -11.47 34.41 62.13
CA GLY A 600 -12.02 35.64 62.72
C GLY A 600 -13.53 35.62 62.99
N GLY A 601 -14.28 34.72 62.33
CA GLY A 601 -15.75 34.77 62.30
C GLY A 601 -16.49 33.93 63.35
N GLY A 602 -15.79 33.09 64.13
CA GLY A 602 -16.41 32.33 65.23
C GLY A 602 -17.42 31.25 64.78
N PHE A 603 -17.21 30.66 63.61
CA PHE A 603 -18.07 29.61 63.04
C PHE A 603 -17.91 28.27 63.76
N ASP A 604 -18.87 27.35 63.60
CA ASP A 604 -18.75 25.99 64.13
C ASP A 604 -17.65 25.19 63.41
N VAL A 605 -17.22 24.10 64.04
CA VAL A 605 -16.10 23.27 63.55
C VAL A 605 -16.39 22.65 62.18
N ALA A 606 -17.62 22.19 61.92
CA ALA A 606 -17.95 21.53 60.66
C ALA A 606 -17.99 22.53 59.50
N THR A 607 -18.57 23.71 59.71
CA THR A 607 -18.52 24.82 58.75
C THR A 607 -17.08 25.26 58.49
N SER A 608 -16.31 25.49 59.56
CA SER A 608 -14.92 25.95 59.44
C SER A 608 -14.05 24.97 58.67
N LEU A 609 -14.11 23.68 59.01
CA LEU A 609 -13.30 22.65 58.37
C LEU A 609 -13.69 22.46 56.90
N SER A 610 -14.99 22.38 56.58
CA SER A 610 -15.43 22.20 55.19
C SER A 610 -15.04 23.37 54.29
N VAL A 611 -15.12 24.62 54.77
CA VAL A 611 -14.71 25.80 54.01
C VAL A 611 -13.20 25.84 53.79
N LEU A 612 -12.40 25.57 54.84
CA LEU A 612 -10.93 25.56 54.72
C LEU A 612 -10.45 24.47 53.76
N GLU A 613 -10.96 23.24 53.89
CA GLU A 613 -10.55 22.14 53.02
C GLU A 613 -11.01 22.33 51.58
N LEU A 614 -12.20 22.91 51.36
CA LEU A 614 -12.66 23.27 50.02
C LEU A 614 -11.77 24.35 49.40
N ALA A 615 -11.45 25.41 50.15
CA ALA A 615 -10.58 26.47 49.67
C ALA A 615 -9.20 25.94 49.28
N ARG A 616 -8.59 25.09 50.12
CA ARG A 616 -7.30 24.47 49.84
C ARG A 616 -7.33 23.52 48.65
N ALA A 617 -8.40 22.75 48.46
CA ALA A 617 -8.51 21.87 47.30
C ALA A 617 -8.59 22.67 45.99
N ILE A 618 -9.35 23.78 45.97
CA ILE A 618 -9.41 24.66 44.80
C ILE A 618 -8.08 25.37 44.55
N GLU A 619 -7.41 25.85 45.60
CA GLU A 619 -6.08 26.46 45.50
C GLU A 619 -5.04 25.47 44.97
N ARG A 620 -4.96 24.25 45.52
CA ARG A 620 -4.04 23.21 45.01
C ARG A 620 -4.28 22.89 43.54
N ALA A 621 -5.53 22.89 43.07
CA ALA A 621 -5.82 22.72 41.64
C ALA A 621 -5.20 23.86 40.80
N THR A 622 -5.21 25.09 41.28
CA THR A 622 -4.55 26.21 40.59
C THR A 622 -3.02 26.12 40.61
N ASP A 623 -2.41 25.59 41.68
CA ASP A 623 -0.98 25.24 41.71
C ASP A 623 -0.63 24.18 40.65
N ARG A 624 -1.48 23.14 40.50
CA ARG A 624 -1.30 22.16 39.42
C ARG A 624 -1.32 22.81 38.05
N PHE A 625 -2.20 23.79 37.82
CA PHE A 625 -2.25 24.54 36.57
C PHE A 625 -1.04 25.47 36.36
N ALA A 626 -0.47 26.08 37.41
CA ALA A 626 0.79 26.81 37.29
C ALA A 626 1.95 25.88 36.91
N GLY A 627 2.04 24.71 37.56
CA GLY A 627 2.97 23.64 37.20
C GLY A 627 2.80 23.16 35.75
N PHE A 628 1.55 23.03 35.30
CA PHE A 628 1.20 22.76 33.91
C PHE A 628 1.73 23.83 32.96
N GLY A 629 1.58 25.11 33.30
CA GLY A 629 2.12 26.25 32.53
C GLY A 629 3.64 26.17 32.33
N HIS A 630 4.40 25.77 33.36
CA HIS A 630 5.84 25.57 33.23
C HIS A 630 6.22 24.45 32.25
N LEU A 631 5.46 23.36 32.24
CA LEU A 631 5.63 22.27 31.29
C LEU A 631 5.26 22.69 29.85
N LEU A 632 4.18 23.46 29.72
CA LEU A 632 3.73 24.01 28.44
C LEU A 632 4.81 24.90 27.84
N ARG A 633 5.41 25.79 28.66
CA ARG A 633 6.58 26.59 28.24
C ARG A 633 7.72 25.71 27.74
N ARG A 634 8.08 24.65 28.47
CA ARG A 634 9.15 23.73 28.07
C ARG A 634 8.84 23.07 26.72
N HIS A 635 7.59 22.67 26.49
CA HIS A 635 7.15 22.10 25.22
C HIS A 635 7.35 23.09 24.06
N ILE A 636 6.85 24.33 24.20
CA ILE A 636 6.95 25.39 23.17
C ILE A 636 8.41 25.76 22.88
N MET A 637 9.27 25.82 23.90
CA MET A 637 10.69 26.16 23.71
C MET A 637 11.46 25.10 22.90
N ILE A 638 10.99 23.85 22.87
CA ILE A 638 11.57 22.82 22.01
C ILE A 638 11.22 23.11 20.55
N ASP A 639 9.99 23.54 20.25
CA ASP A 639 9.56 23.87 18.89
C ASP A 639 10.24 25.13 18.35
N LEU A 640 10.42 26.16 19.19
CA LEU A 640 11.11 27.39 18.77
C LEU A 640 12.62 27.23 18.60
N ALA A 641 13.20 26.15 19.13
CA ALA A 641 14.64 25.87 19.03
C ALA A 641 15.00 24.93 17.86
N ALA A 642 13.99 24.29 17.25
CA ALA A 642 14.11 23.45 16.06
C ALA A 642 14.07 24.31 14.78
#